data_AF-A0A2S7QTC0-F1
#
_entry.id   AF-A0A2S7QTC0-F1
#
_cell.length_a   1.000
_cell.length_b   1.000
_cell.length_c   1.000
_cell.angle_alpha   90.00
_cell.angle_beta   90.00
_cell.angle_gamma   90.00
#
_symmetry.space_group_name_H-M   'P 1'
#
loop_
_entity.id
_entity.type
_entity.pdbx_description
1 polymer ?
#
loop_
_entity_poly.entity_id
_entity_poly.type
_entity_poly.pdbx_seq_one_letter_code
_entity_poly.pdbx_strand_id
1 'polypeptide(L)'
;MQYQIEDLPVNVLNYKYIGVTAVLGSSASVTVTVGGQVYPVGWQSEPAGGVGVYHGSVFITSTGAVSADLIRNSATILTVTGKPIGGCTPDGYANFVPFVAGDFVSTKISAENPHDVSDLVCTQGSGAEGFAAMCYVVCEYGYCPIGACYCTALGMQKGLPKFTGDKGYALSDPDYDGLCAWTYQYGFTFPEYCSITKQVTTIPATSPFNPKACTGGEAASSEDGLEELCAYTCSIGYCPVHLCSCTSEGALVLSVPDDEIPEVTIFAADINNADQVSLCNWACNIGNYCSCQDGDDDPPCDLDLTFMDLGALADETNNFPTYCAYIYMLDILYNNVTAELEEYNDANAGYDTLFGYYTTYIKDEVPGILDSFMGWSYIGVFDASAPGQEYFECAHYNRDKKVNTTVTCPPLVGGDNDDYYWTLINSTEFYADLQQNYGISPDWVVLEDEDWDSCVSLNPTTNPCPHHYETWHGYPQPAKKTTVTNPKDLFTAVGPAKNDLPNKIVATRMDMSLGQWEGSGDDVVQAFAMPVAMISQAIQAMKQVKVLGKKEEDEEKKKIILLVLTAVIGVVPFVGEIGAATAGLGAIATTIAIAGLAANAALDIYTIVEDPDSAPMAALGLLFGIGGLGAVARDAEGLAKIAALRRTMSGSEVVSLGATVDEDAALIQRITKSCAR
;
A
#
# COMPACT_ATOMS: atom_id res chain seq x y z
N MET A 1 0.88 14.08 -7.71
CA MET A 1 0.68 15.41 -8.33
C MET A 1 -0.60 15.36 -9.13
N GLN A 2 -1.39 16.42 -9.06
CA GLN A 2 -2.74 16.47 -9.61
C GLN A 2 -2.65 16.92 -11.07
N TYR A 3 -2.59 15.98 -12.01
CA TYR A 3 -2.66 16.22 -13.45
C TYR A 3 -4.12 16.47 -13.88
N GLN A 4 -4.75 17.49 -13.29
CA GLN A 4 -6.13 17.85 -13.58
C GLN A 4 -6.17 19.26 -14.15
N ILE A 5 -7.18 19.52 -14.96
CA ILE A 5 -7.51 20.87 -15.42
C ILE A 5 -7.83 21.72 -14.19
N GLU A 6 -7.09 22.80 -14.03
CA GLU A 6 -7.38 23.81 -13.02
C GLU A 6 -8.46 24.76 -13.54
N ASP A 7 -9.37 25.13 -12.65
CA ASP A 7 -10.42 26.10 -12.93
C ASP A 7 -10.39 27.20 -11.88
N LEU A 8 -10.70 28.43 -12.30
CA LEU A 8 -10.97 29.49 -11.34
C LEU A 8 -12.20 29.11 -10.49
N PRO A 9 -12.18 29.34 -9.17
CA PRO A 9 -13.30 28.98 -8.29
C PRO A 9 -14.66 29.52 -8.75
N VAL A 10 -14.69 30.69 -9.41
CA VAL A 10 -15.91 31.31 -9.96
C VAL A 10 -16.52 30.51 -11.13
N ASN A 11 -15.72 29.75 -11.87
CA ASN A 11 -16.17 28.94 -13.00
C ASN A 11 -16.82 27.63 -12.51
N VAL A 12 -16.28 27.03 -11.43
CA VAL A 12 -16.77 25.77 -10.86
C VAL A 12 -17.90 25.98 -9.85
N LEU A 13 -17.77 26.98 -8.98
CA LEU A 13 -18.75 27.31 -7.94
C LEU A 13 -19.74 28.39 -8.43
N ASN A 14 -20.32 28.15 -9.61
CA ASN A 14 -21.28 29.03 -10.27
C ASN A 14 -22.69 28.99 -9.63
N TYR A 15 -22.94 28.08 -8.69
CA TYR A 15 -24.18 28.02 -7.91
C TYR A 15 -23.90 28.10 -6.41
N LYS A 16 -24.75 28.82 -5.70
CA LYS A 16 -24.76 28.81 -4.23
C LYS A 16 -25.64 27.65 -3.78
N TYR A 17 -25.09 26.73 -3.00
CA TYR A 17 -25.85 25.65 -2.39
C TYR A 17 -25.47 25.48 -0.92
N ILE A 18 -26.39 24.90 -0.15
CA ILE A 18 -26.16 24.51 1.24
C ILE A 18 -26.47 23.02 1.36
N GLY A 19 -25.48 22.24 1.80
CA GLY A 19 -25.64 20.84 2.16
C GLY A 19 -26.01 20.69 3.64
N VAL A 20 -26.86 19.72 3.96
CA VAL A 20 -27.26 19.37 5.31
C VAL A 20 -27.11 17.87 5.51
N THR A 21 -26.44 17.50 6.61
CA THR A 21 -26.29 16.12 7.05
C THR A 21 -26.80 16.00 8.48
N ALA A 22 -27.62 14.99 8.78
CA ALA A 22 -28.17 14.80 10.11
C ALA A 22 -28.23 13.31 10.48
N VAL A 23 -27.74 12.95 11.68
CA VAL A 23 -27.91 11.60 12.23
C VAL A 23 -29.22 11.56 13.02
N LEU A 24 -30.19 10.77 12.56
CA LEU A 24 -31.55 10.76 13.08
C LEU A 24 -32.03 9.33 13.36
N GLY A 25 -32.79 9.14 14.44
CA GLY A 25 -33.52 7.88 14.70
C GLY A 25 -34.87 7.76 13.99
N SER A 26 -35.23 8.76 13.18
CA SER A 26 -36.38 8.77 12.26
C SER A 26 -36.34 10.07 11.45
N SER A 27 -36.88 10.03 10.23
CA SER A 27 -36.94 11.18 9.33
C SER A 27 -37.53 12.44 10.00
N ALA A 28 -36.98 13.59 9.64
CA ALA A 28 -37.39 14.92 10.08
C ALA A 28 -37.30 15.89 8.89
N SER A 29 -37.99 17.02 8.93
CA SER A 29 -37.89 18.03 7.87
C SER A 29 -36.79 19.03 8.18
N VAL A 30 -36.15 19.57 7.14
CA VAL A 30 -35.16 20.64 7.28
C VAL A 30 -35.57 21.85 6.47
N THR A 31 -35.40 23.03 7.05
CA THR A 31 -35.51 24.31 6.33
C THR A 31 -34.26 25.14 6.55
N VAL A 32 -33.71 25.69 5.49
CA VAL A 32 -32.57 26.61 5.54
C VAL A 32 -33.06 28.03 5.30
N THR A 33 -32.65 28.98 6.13
CA THR A 33 -32.97 30.40 5.97
C THR A 33 -31.70 31.16 5.60
N VAL A 34 -31.74 31.92 4.50
CA VAL A 34 -30.62 32.77 4.05
C VAL A 34 -31.13 34.19 3.78
N GLY A 35 -30.64 35.16 4.55
CA GLY A 35 -31.04 36.57 4.39
C GLY A 35 -32.55 36.80 4.60
N GLY A 36 -33.20 35.97 5.42
CA GLY A 36 -34.65 35.99 5.64
C GLY A 36 -35.49 35.23 4.62
N GLN A 37 -34.89 34.66 3.57
CA GLN A 37 -35.57 33.76 2.62
C GLN A 37 -35.47 32.32 3.11
N VAL A 38 -36.58 31.58 3.08
CA VAL A 38 -36.68 30.19 3.57
C VAL A 38 -36.68 29.22 2.40
N TYR A 39 -35.83 28.19 2.50
CA TYR A 39 -35.65 27.14 1.50
C TYR A 39 -35.90 25.78 2.17
N PRO A 40 -36.95 25.02 1.79
CA PRO A 40 -37.12 23.66 2.25
C PRO A 40 -36.03 22.76 1.66
N VAL A 41 -35.45 21.88 2.48
CA VAL A 41 -34.44 20.91 2.04
C VAL A 41 -35.07 19.52 1.99
N GLY A 42 -35.01 18.88 0.82
CA GLY A 42 -35.37 17.48 0.66
C GLY A 42 -34.19 16.57 0.97
N TRP A 43 -34.45 15.42 1.58
CA TRP A 43 -33.42 14.38 1.70
C TRP A 43 -33.18 13.74 0.34
N GLN A 44 -31.93 13.76 -0.09
CA GLN A 44 -31.46 13.11 -1.31
C GLN A 44 -30.94 11.70 -1.00
N SER A 45 -30.46 11.49 0.22
CA SER A 45 -30.04 10.19 0.75
C SER A 45 -30.68 9.97 2.12
N GLU A 46 -31.31 8.81 2.28
CA GLU A 46 -31.94 8.36 3.52
C GLU A 46 -31.39 6.98 3.91
N PRO A 47 -31.14 6.72 5.20
CA PRO A 47 -30.60 5.44 5.65
C PRO A 47 -31.63 4.31 5.50
N ALA A 48 -31.16 3.13 5.10
CA ALA A 48 -31.98 1.91 5.16
C ALA A 48 -32.50 1.71 6.59
N GLY A 49 -33.79 1.40 6.72
CA GLY A 49 -34.46 1.27 8.03
C GLY A 49 -34.83 2.58 8.72
N GLY A 50 -34.49 3.75 8.14
CA GLY A 50 -34.90 5.07 8.65
C GLY A 50 -34.18 5.55 9.91
N VAL A 51 -33.12 4.84 10.33
CA VAL A 51 -32.26 5.20 11.48
C VAL A 51 -30.83 5.33 10.97
N GLY A 52 -30.24 6.51 11.06
CA GLY A 52 -28.87 6.74 10.58
C GLY A 52 -28.66 8.13 10.00
N VAL A 53 -27.77 8.21 9.01
CA VAL A 53 -27.34 9.47 8.40
C VAL A 53 -28.25 9.85 7.24
N TYR A 54 -28.91 10.99 7.36
CA TYR A 54 -29.68 11.65 6.30
C TYR A 54 -28.80 12.73 5.66
N HIS A 55 -28.86 12.85 4.33
CA HIS A 55 -28.14 13.89 3.58
C HIS A 55 -29.04 14.53 2.53
N GLY A 56 -28.95 15.84 2.40
CA GLY A 56 -29.69 16.63 1.41
C GLY A 56 -29.00 17.95 1.13
N SER A 57 -29.44 18.61 0.07
CA SER A 57 -28.90 19.92 -0.32
C SER A 57 -29.99 20.80 -0.94
N VAL A 58 -29.75 22.10 -0.94
CA VAL A 58 -30.62 23.07 -1.58
C VAL A 58 -29.82 24.17 -2.26
N PHE A 59 -30.20 24.50 -3.49
CA PHE A 59 -29.70 25.67 -4.19
C PHE A 59 -30.37 26.93 -3.66
N ILE A 60 -29.59 27.99 -3.46
CA ILE A 60 -30.05 29.27 -2.93
C ILE A 60 -29.73 30.40 -3.89
N THR A 61 -30.54 31.47 -3.85
CA THR A 61 -30.29 32.69 -4.64
C THR A 61 -29.98 33.91 -3.76
N SER A 62 -30.40 33.88 -2.50
CA SER A 62 -30.21 34.98 -1.55
C SER A 62 -28.82 34.99 -0.90
N THR A 63 -28.50 36.13 -0.27
CA THR A 63 -27.30 36.38 0.53
C THR A 63 -27.73 36.95 1.89
N GLY A 64 -26.91 36.80 2.91
CA GLY A 64 -27.15 37.30 4.26
C GLY A 64 -26.90 36.24 5.32
N ALA A 65 -27.40 36.46 6.53
CA ALA A 65 -27.30 35.52 7.64
C ALA A 65 -27.91 34.15 7.28
N VAL A 66 -27.27 33.07 7.73
CA VAL A 66 -27.65 31.69 7.44
C VAL A 66 -28.08 30.98 8.72
N SER A 67 -29.19 30.26 8.68
CA SER A 67 -29.56 29.28 9.69
C SER A 67 -30.22 28.05 9.07
N ALA A 68 -30.17 26.92 9.75
CA ALA A 68 -30.85 25.69 9.36
C ALA A 68 -31.66 25.16 10.55
N ASP A 69 -32.94 24.92 10.34
CA ASP A 69 -33.86 24.39 11.33
C ASP A 69 -34.19 22.93 11.02
N LEU A 70 -34.01 22.07 12.01
CA LEU A 70 -34.50 20.70 12.02
C LEU A 70 -35.87 20.66 12.69
N ILE A 71 -36.87 20.16 11.98
CA ILE A 71 -38.28 20.25 12.34
C ILE A 71 -38.87 18.85 12.46
N ARG A 72 -39.54 18.57 13.58
CA ARG A 72 -40.28 17.33 13.81
C ARG A 72 -41.65 17.66 14.40
N ASN A 73 -42.71 17.07 13.86
CA ASN A 73 -44.11 17.33 14.28
C ASN A 73 -44.45 18.83 14.31
N SER A 74 -44.02 19.57 13.29
CA SER A 74 -44.19 21.04 13.17
C SER A 74 -43.51 21.88 14.26
N ALA A 75 -42.63 21.29 15.07
CA ALA A 75 -41.81 22.01 16.05
C ALA A 75 -40.33 21.97 15.62
N THR A 76 -39.66 23.13 15.69
CA THR A 76 -38.21 23.21 15.54
C THR A 76 -37.55 22.59 16.76
N ILE A 77 -36.76 21.53 16.54
CA ILE A 77 -36.06 20.79 17.59
C ILE A 77 -34.57 21.16 17.68
N LEU A 78 -34.00 21.70 16.60
CA LEU A 78 -32.64 22.19 16.55
C LEU A 78 -32.54 23.33 15.53
N THR A 79 -31.78 24.38 15.87
CA THR A 79 -31.41 25.46 14.96
C THR A 79 -29.89 25.57 14.94
N VAL A 80 -29.29 25.42 13.77
CA VAL A 80 -27.86 25.63 13.55
C VAL A 80 -27.67 26.98 12.86
N THR A 81 -26.83 27.86 13.41
CA THR A 81 -26.52 29.16 12.80
C THR A 81 -25.20 29.08 12.04
N GLY A 82 -25.22 29.47 10.77
CA GLY A 82 -24.05 29.51 9.90
C GLY A 82 -23.41 30.89 9.79
N LYS A 83 -22.27 30.98 9.11
CA LYS A 83 -21.72 32.28 8.69
C LYS A 83 -22.61 32.92 7.61
N PRO A 84 -22.77 34.25 7.60
CA PRO A 84 -23.47 34.94 6.53
C PRO A 84 -22.83 34.68 5.16
N ILE A 85 -23.65 34.44 4.15
CA ILE A 85 -23.22 34.34 2.75
C ILE A 85 -23.29 35.74 2.15
N GLY A 86 -22.18 36.31 1.69
CA GLY A 86 -22.13 37.69 1.22
C GLY A 86 -20.88 37.99 0.39
N GLY A 87 -20.82 39.21 -0.17
CA GLY A 87 -19.81 39.65 -1.14
C GLY A 87 -18.37 39.73 -0.61
N CYS A 88 -17.53 40.48 -1.32
CA CYS A 88 -16.10 40.56 -1.01
C CYS A 88 -15.81 41.04 0.41
N THR A 89 -14.68 40.58 0.96
CA THR A 89 -14.09 41.17 2.16
C THR A 89 -13.81 42.66 1.94
N PRO A 90 -13.56 43.45 3.01
CA PRO A 90 -13.21 44.86 2.87
C PRO A 90 -12.04 45.13 1.90
N ASP A 91 -11.15 44.14 1.74
CA ASP A 91 -9.99 44.19 0.85
C ASP A 91 -10.30 43.77 -0.60
N GLY A 92 -11.56 43.47 -0.92
CA GLY A 92 -12.02 43.15 -2.28
C GLY A 92 -11.98 41.67 -2.66
N TYR A 93 -11.60 40.76 -1.75
CA TYR A 93 -11.51 39.33 -2.04
C TYR A 93 -12.81 38.57 -1.80
N ALA A 94 -13.18 37.67 -2.70
CA ALA A 94 -14.25 36.69 -2.47
C ALA A 94 -13.69 35.47 -1.75
N ASN A 95 -14.38 35.01 -0.71
CA ASN A 95 -13.99 33.81 0.03
C ASN A 95 -14.81 32.60 -0.46
N PHE A 96 -14.12 31.63 -1.07
CA PHE A 96 -14.72 30.37 -1.53
C PHE A 96 -14.51 29.21 -0.55
N VAL A 97 -13.92 29.47 0.64
CA VAL A 97 -13.72 28.44 1.67
C VAL A 97 -15.08 27.97 2.18
N PRO A 98 -15.41 26.66 2.07
CA PRO A 98 -16.65 26.12 2.58
C PRO A 98 -16.70 26.26 4.10
N PHE A 99 -17.87 26.65 4.62
CA PHE A 99 -18.09 26.76 6.06
C PHE A 99 -19.02 25.65 6.55
N VAL A 100 -18.64 24.97 7.62
CA VAL A 100 -19.43 23.90 8.25
C VAL A 100 -19.80 24.32 9.67
N ALA A 101 -21.07 24.15 10.01
CA ALA A 101 -21.58 24.25 11.37
C ALA A 101 -22.47 23.04 11.67
N GLY A 102 -22.49 22.62 12.93
CA GLY A 102 -23.30 21.51 13.41
C GLY A 102 -23.59 21.65 14.90
N ASP A 103 -24.63 20.99 15.35
CA ASP A 103 -25.04 20.98 16.75
C ASP A 103 -25.89 19.71 17.02
N PHE A 104 -26.16 19.42 18.29
CA PHE A 104 -26.90 18.24 18.74
C PHE A 104 -28.20 18.65 19.45
N VAL A 105 -29.24 17.86 19.22
CA VAL A 105 -30.48 17.97 20.01
C VAL A 105 -30.19 17.58 21.45
N SER A 106 -30.67 18.35 22.44
CA SER A 106 -30.41 18.09 23.86
C SER A 106 -31.02 16.78 24.38
N THR A 107 -32.05 16.28 23.71
CA THR A 107 -32.75 15.05 24.08
C THR A 107 -32.09 13.85 23.40
N LYS A 108 -31.58 12.91 24.21
CA LYS A 108 -31.05 11.64 23.71
C LYS A 108 -32.19 10.70 23.34
N ILE A 109 -32.02 9.99 22.24
CA ILE A 109 -32.90 8.90 21.81
C ILE A 109 -32.09 7.60 21.76
N SER A 110 -32.75 6.47 21.96
CA SER A 110 -32.19 5.15 21.70
C SER A 110 -32.88 4.60 20.47
N ALA A 111 -32.13 4.43 19.39
CA ALA A 111 -32.57 3.87 18.12
C ALA A 111 -31.41 3.07 17.54
N GLU A 112 -31.71 1.90 17.02
CA GLU A 112 -30.75 0.99 16.40
C GLU A 112 -31.17 0.83 14.93
N ASN A 113 -30.19 0.85 14.02
CA ASN A 113 -30.47 0.54 12.63
C ASN A 113 -30.77 -0.96 12.54
N PRO A 114 -31.90 -1.38 11.95
CA PRO A 114 -32.22 -2.80 11.80
C PRO A 114 -31.31 -3.55 10.81
N HIS A 115 -30.38 -2.87 10.14
CA HIS A 115 -29.49 -3.42 9.12
C HIS A 115 -28.03 -3.04 9.41
N ASP A 116 -27.14 -4.02 9.28
CA ASP A 116 -25.70 -3.78 9.34
C ASP A 116 -25.19 -3.19 8.03
N VAL A 117 -24.06 -2.48 8.07
CA VAL A 117 -23.44 -1.92 6.84
C VAL A 117 -23.07 -3.03 5.86
N SER A 118 -22.72 -4.22 6.34
CA SER A 118 -22.46 -5.41 5.52
C SER A 118 -23.68 -5.95 4.77
N ASP A 119 -24.89 -5.58 5.19
CA ASP A 119 -26.14 -5.98 4.52
C ASP A 119 -26.50 -5.04 3.36
N LEU A 120 -25.81 -3.89 3.26
CA LEU A 120 -26.09 -2.87 2.27
C LEU A 120 -25.26 -3.09 1.01
N VAL A 121 -25.88 -2.86 -0.13
CA VAL A 121 -25.23 -2.87 -1.44
C VAL A 121 -25.34 -1.50 -2.07
N CYS A 122 -24.60 -1.27 -3.16
CA CYS A 122 -24.86 -0.10 -3.98
C CYS A 122 -26.29 -0.16 -4.54
N THR A 123 -26.98 0.98 -4.52
CA THR A 123 -28.34 1.14 -5.06
C THR A 123 -28.47 2.32 -6.01
N GLN A 124 -27.43 3.17 -6.09
CA GLN A 124 -27.29 4.20 -7.11
C GLN A 124 -25.81 4.35 -7.41
N GLY A 125 -25.45 4.45 -8.68
CA GLY A 125 -24.08 4.62 -9.10
C GLY A 125 -24.00 5.31 -10.45
N SER A 126 -22.79 5.71 -10.80
CA SER A 126 -22.47 6.31 -12.09
C SER A 126 -21.07 5.84 -12.51
N GLY A 127 -20.59 6.28 -13.66
CA GLY A 127 -19.31 5.89 -14.22
C GLY A 127 -18.67 7.04 -14.99
N ALA A 128 -17.53 6.76 -15.62
CA ALA A 128 -16.90 7.69 -16.55
C ALA A 128 -17.79 7.99 -17.78
N GLU A 129 -17.36 8.93 -18.61
CA GLU A 129 -18.02 9.24 -19.89
C GLU A 129 -18.16 7.94 -20.73
N GLY A 130 -19.38 7.65 -21.21
CA GLY A 130 -19.72 6.38 -21.88
C GLY A 130 -20.20 5.25 -20.95
N PHE A 131 -19.80 5.22 -19.69
CA PHE A 131 -20.16 4.16 -18.73
C PHE A 131 -21.37 4.50 -17.85
N ALA A 132 -21.65 5.79 -17.67
CA ALA A 132 -22.66 6.27 -16.71
C ALA A 132 -24.03 5.62 -16.86
N ALA A 133 -24.53 5.41 -18.08
CA ALA A 133 -25.84 4.81 -18.32
C ALA A 133 -25.92 3.34 -17.88
N MET A 134 -24.86 2.55 -18.12
CA MET A 134 -24.80 1.16 -17.69
C MET A 134 -24.60 1.07 -16.18
N CYS A 135 -23.67 1.86 -15.63
CA CYS A 135 -23.42 1.96 -14.20
C CYS A 135 -24.67 2.33 -13.40
N TYR A 136 -25.46 3.28 -13.91
CA TYR A 136 -26.74 3.65 -13.30
C TYR A 136 -27.66 2.44 -13.14
N VAL A 137 -27.77 1.58 -14.15
CA VAL A 137 -28.60 0.38 -14.11
C VAL A 137 -27.99 -0.70 -13.21
N VAL A 138 -26.73 -1.04 -13.39
CA VAL A 138 -26.14 -2.19 -12.68
C VAL A 138 -25.98 -1.92 -11.18
N CYS A 139 -25.58 -0.70 -10.82
CA CYS A 139 -25.42 -0.28 -9.44
C CYS A 139 -26.77 -0.20 -8.72
N GLU A 140 -27.89 -0.02 -9.42
CA GLU A 140 -29.24 -0.08 -8.82
C GLU A 140 -29.56 -1.46 -8.23
N TYR A 141 -28.95 -2.51 -8.77
CA TYR A 141 -29.17 -3.90 -8.36
C TYR A 141 -27.98 -4.49 -7.59
N GLY A 142 -27.10 -3.65 -7.02
CA GLY A 142 -25.97 -4.09 -6.20
C GLY A 142 -24.74 -4.55 -6.98
N TYR A 143 -24.79 -4.60 -8.32
CA TYR A 143 -23.60 -4.88 -9.14
C TYR A 143 -22.94 -3.57 -9.57
N CYS A 144 -22.02 -3.07 -8.74
CA CYS A 144 -21.33 -1.80 -8.99
C CYS A 144 -19.81 -2.01 -8.99
N PRO A 145 -19.23 -2.53 -10.08
CA PRO A 145 -17.80 -2.85 -10.14
C PRO A 145 -16.95 -1.58 -10.09
N ILE A 146 -16.08 -1.46 -9.08
CA ILE A 146 -15.25 -0.26 -8.83
C ILE A 146 -14.35 0.10 -10.03
N GLY A 147 -13.98 -0.90 -10.85
CA GLY A 147 -13.17 -0.69 -12.05
C GLY A 147 -13.88 0.03 -13.19
N ALA A 148 -15.22 0.13 -13.18
CA ALA A 148 -16.01 0.80 -14.22
C ALA A 148 -17.02 1.82 -13.68
N CYS A 149 -17.48 1.61 -12.46
CA CYS A 149 -18.56 2.36 -11.81
C CYS A 149 -18.15 2.81 -10.41
N TYR A 150 -18.75 3.89 -9.93
CA TYR A 150 -18.66 4.33 -8.55
C TYR A 150 -20.05 4.42 -7.92
N CYS A 151 -20.12 4.05 -6.64
CA CYS A 151 -21.36 4.07 -5.89
C CYS A 151 -21.65 5.48 -5.35
N THR A 152 -22.90 5.92 -5.49
CA THR A 152 -23.38 7.22 -4.98
C THR A 152 -24.42 7.06 -3.86
N ALA A 153 -25.00 5.87 -3.68
CA ALA A 153 -25.86 5.55 -2.55
C ALA A 153 -25.83 4.05 -2.18
N LEU A 154 -25.77 3.76 -0.88
CA LEU A 154 -25.92 2.41 -0.33
C LEU A 154 -27.36 2.19 0.15
N GLY A 155 -27.86 0.97 0.02
CA GLY A 155 -29.20 0.60 0.46
C GLY A 155 -29.43 -0.90 0.44
N MET A 156 -30.67 -1.31 0.74
CA MET A 156 -31.04 -2.73 0.72
C MET A 156 -30.99 -3.28 -0.70
N GLN A 157 -30.51 -4.53 -0.84
CA GLN A 157 -30.48 -5.23 -2.11
C GLN A 157 -31.87 -5.26 -2.76
N LYS A 158 -31.98 -4.63 -3.92
CA LYS A 158 -33.18 -4.73 -4.76
C LYS A 158 -33.29 -6.15 -5.30
N GLY A 159 -34.52 -6.65 -5.41
CA GLY A 159 -34.77 -7.93 -6.08
C GLY A 159 -34.18 -7.93 -7.48
N LEU A 160 -33.34 -8.93 -7.78
CA LEU A 160 -32.71 -9.04 -9.09
C LEU A 160 -33.78 -9.23 -10.18
N PRO A 161 -33.57 -8.67 -11.39
CA PRO A 161 -34.48 -8.90 -12.51
C PRO A 161 -34.54 -10.37 -12.89
N LYS A 162 -35.49 -10.72 -13.75
CA LYS A 162 -35.60 -12.10 -14.25
C LYS A 162 -34.34 -12.47 -15.01
N PHE A 163 -33.63 -13.48 -14.53
CA PHE A 163 -32.49 -14.06 -15.22
C PHE A 163 -32.95 -14.70 -16.55
N THR A 164 -32.43 -14.20 -17.67
CA THR A 164 -32.63 -14.74 -19.02
C THR A 164 -31.51 -15.69 -19.41
N GLY A 165 -30.31 -15.48 -18.87
CA GLY A 165 -29.11 -16.28 -19.19
C GLY A 165 -28.45 -15.91 -20.52
N ASP A 166 -28.89 -14.82 -21.16
CA ASP A 166 -28.27 -14.32 -22.39
C ASP A 166 -26.85 -13.82 -22.11
N LYS A 167 -25.92 -14.10 -23.02
CA LYS A 167 -24.53 -13.63 -22.91
C LYS A 167 -24.34 -12.34 -23.71
N GLY A 168 -23.98 -11.27 -23.01
CA GLY A 168 -23.50 -10.02 -23.62
C GLY A 168 -21.97 -10.00 -23.67
N TYR A 169 -21.44 -9.39 -24.72
CA TYR A 169 -20.01 -9.14 -24.96
C TYR A 169 -19.80 -7.68 -25.29
N ALA A 170 -18.66 -7.11 -24.94
CA ALA A 170 -18.31 -5.78 -25.43
C ALA A 170 -18.24 -5.75 -26.97
N LEU A 171 -18.64 -4.62 -27.55
CA LEU A 171 -18.63 -4.41 -29.00
C LEU A 171 -17.24 -4.06 -29.52
N SER A 172 -16.51 -3.20 -28.81
CA SER A 172 -15.20 -2.69 -29.23
C SER A 172 -14.18 -2.54 -28.09
N ASP A 173 -14.64 -2.21 -26.90
CA ASP A 173 -13.79 -1.86 -25.74
C ASP A 173 -13.98 -2.91 -24.63
N PRO A 174 -12.92 -3.66 -24.25
CA PRO A 174 -13.04 -4.72 -23.26
C PRO A 174 -13.44 -4.23 -21.85
N ASP A 175 -13.32 -2.94 -21.55
CA ASP A 175 -13.74 -2.38 -20.25
C ASP A 175 -15.26 -2.52 -20.02
N TYR A 176 -16.04 -2.75 -21.07
CA TYR A 176 -17.47 -3.04 -20.98
C TYR A 176 -17.80 -4.52 -20.72
N ASP A 177 -16.85 -5.46 -20.76
CA ASP A 177 -17.16 -6.90 -20.76
C ASP A 177 -17.96 -7.34 -19.53
N GLY A 178 -17.56 -6.90 -18.33
CA GLY A 178 -18.29 -7.22 -17.09
C GLY A 178 -19.71 -6.64 -17.06
N LEU A 179 -19.85 -5.40 -17.52
CA LEU A 179 -21.14 -4.71 -17.59
C LEU A 179 -22.05 -5.34 -18.66
N CYS A 180 -21.53 -5.68 -19.83
CA CYS A 180 -22.27 -6.34 -20.91
C CYS A 180 -22.72 -7.74 -20.49
N ALA A 181 -21.85 -8.52 -19.84
CA ALA A 181 -22.19 -9.85 -19.34
C ALA A 181 -23.33 -9.78 -18.33
N TRP A 182 -23.26 -8.86 -17.36
CA TRP A 182 -24.28 -8.72 -16.32
C TRP A 182 -25.61 -8.16 -16.86
N THR A 183 -25.57 -7.13 -17.72
CA THR A 183 -26.79 -6.48 -18.22
C THR A 183 -27.62 -7.44 -19.09
N TYR A 184 -26.98 -8.17 -19.99
CA TYR A 184 -27.67 -9.05 -20.93
C TYR A 184 -28.28 -10.28 -20.25
N GLN A 185 -27.62 -10.88 -19.25
CA GLN A 185 -28.18 -12.04 -18.53
C GLN A 185 -29.45 -11.69 -17.74
N TYR A 186 -29.71 -10.40 -17.50
CA TYR A 186 -30.92 -9.87 -16.86
C TYR A 186 -31.87 -9.16 -17.82
N GLY A 187 -31.63 -9.26 -19.14
CA GLY A 187 -32.50 -8.73 -20.18
C GLY A 187 -32.38 -7.23 -20.45
N PHE A 188 -31.35 -6.55 -19.91
CA PHE A 188 -31.04 -5.17 -20.27
C PHE A 188 -30.16 -5.13 -21.52
N THR A 189 -30.46 -4.22 -22.44
CA THR A 189 -29.75 -4.12 -23.72
C THR A 189 -29.09 -2.76 -23.88
N PHE A 190 -27.80 -2.76 -24.19
CA PHE A 190 -27.00 -1.57 -24.48
C PHE A 190 -26.30 -1.75 -25.83
N PRO A 191 -27.02 -1.66 -26.96
CA PRO A 191 -26.50 -2.02 -28.28
C PRO A 191 -25.37 -1.11 -28.78
N GLU A 192 -25.17 0.05 -28.15
CA GLU A 192 -24.05 0.95 -28.42
C GLU A 192 -22.71 0.39 -27.94
N TYR A 193 -22.71 -0.34 -26.82
CA TYR A 193 -21.50 -0.83 -26.14
C TYR A 193 -21.39 -2.35 -26.15
N CYS A 194 -22.52 -3.06 -26.33
CA CYS A 194 -22.63 -4.50 -26.15
C CYS A 194 -23.25 -5.20 -27.35
N SER A 195 -22.88 -6.47 -27.51
CA SER A 195 -23.33 -7.39 -28.57
C SER A 195 -23.64 -8.77 -27.98
N ILE A 196 -24.55 -9.51 -28.61
CA ILE A 196 -24.79 -10.93 -28.29
C ILE A 196 -23.76 -11.88 -28.95
N THR A 197 -22.92 -11.35 -29.83
CA THR A 197 -21.84 -12.07 -30.51
C THR A 197 -20.51 -11.51 -30.06
N LYS A 198 -19.59 -12.37 -29.64
CA LYS A 198 -18.23 -11.98 -29.25
C LYS A 198 -17.51 -11.36 -30.44
N GLN A 199 -17.01 -10.14 -30.25
CA GLN A 199 -16.20 -9.42 -31.23
C GLN A 199 -14.74 -9.38 -30.79
N VAL A 200 -13.85 -8.99 -31.71
CA VAL A 200 -12.48 -8.62 -31.36
C VAL A 200 -12.54 -7.22 -30.77
N THR A 201 -12.04 -7.06 -29.55
CA THR A 201 -11.95 -5.78 -28.85
C THR A 201 -10.54 -5.21 -28.94
N THR A 202 -10.43 -3.90 -28.80
CA THR A 202 -9.15 -3.18 -28.73
C THR A 202 -9.10 -2.47 -27.39
N ILE A 203 -8.06 -2.74 -26.59
CA ILE A 203 -7.83 -2.04 -25.33
C ILE A 203 -7.55 -0.56 -25.67
N PRO A 204 -8.30 0.40 -25.11
CA PRO A 204 -8.01 1.81 -25.29
C PRO A 204 -6.56 2.13 -24.90
N ALA A 205 -5.88 2.97 -25.69
CA ALA A 205 -4.49 3.37 -25.39
C ALA A 205 -4.38 4.12 -24.05
N THR A 206 -5.48 4.75 -23.62
CA THR A 206 -5.61 5.50 -22.38
C THR A 206 -6.86 5.01 -21.66
N SER A 207 -6.76 4.81 -20.35
CA SER A 207 -7.91 4.37 -19.54
C SER A 207 -9.03 5.40 -19.63
N PRO A 208 -10.27 5.01 -19.97
CA PRO A 208 -11.42 5.92 -20.00
C PRO A 208 -11.80 6.43 -18.59
N PHE A 209 -11.24 5.83 -17.54
CA PHE A 209 -11.44 6.22 -16.14
C PHE A 209 -10.45 7.28 -15.66
N ASN A 210 -9.46 7.64 -16.47
CA ASN A 210 -8.52 8.71 -16.13
C ASN A 210 -9.18 10.09 -16.34
N PRO A 211 -8.96 11.06 -15.43
CA PRO A 211 -9.41 12.43 -15.66
C PRO A 211 -8.72 13.03 -16.90
N LYS A 212 -9.38 13.99 -17.56
CA LYS A 212 -8.76 14.77 -18.62
C LYS A 212 -7.65 15.65 -18.04
N ALA A 213 -6.58 15.78 -18.82
CA ALA A 213 -5.48 16.69 -18.56
C ALA A 213 -5.41 17.72 -19.69
N CYS A 214 -4.73 18.84 -19.42
CA CYS A 214 -4.37 19.75 -20.49
C CYS A 214 -3.40 19.06 -21.45
N THR A 215 -3.58 19.28 -22.75
CA THR A 215 -2.72 18.74 -23.83
C THR A 215 -2.10 19.85 -24.68
N GLY A 216 -2.30 21.10 -24.29
CA GLY A 216 -1.68 22.27 -24.90
C GLY A 216 -2.19 23.54 -24.24
N GLY A 217 -1.33 24.56 -24.19
CA GLY A 217 -1.66 25.84 -23.57
C GLY A 217 -0.85 26.98 -24.14
N GLU A 218 -1.21 28.20 -23.74
CA GLU A 218 -0.56 29.46 -24.11
C GLU A 218 -0.31 30.30 -22.85
N ALA A 219 0.63 31.25 -22.88
CA ALA A 219 0.89 32.09 -21.73
C ALA A 219 -0.23 33.11 -21.49
N ALA A 220 -0.54 33.34 -20.21
CA ALA A 220 -1.52 34.35 -19.79
C ALA A 220 -0.96 35.79 -19.86
N SER A 221 0.37 35.94 -19.93
CA SER A 221 1.08 37.21 -20.08
C SER A 221 2.19 37.11 -21.14
N SER A 222 2.59 38.26 -21.69
CA SER A 222 3.62 38.32 -22.73
C SER A 222 5.04 38.45 -22.14
N GLU A 223 5.42 37.55 -21.24
CA GLU A 223 6.77 37.49 -20.67
C GLU A 223 7.68 36.64 -21.57
N ASP A 224 8.92 37.10 -21.76
CA ASP A 224 9.89 36.43 -22.65
C ASP A 224 10.19 35.02 -22.14
N GLY A 225 9.92 33.99 -22.95
CA GLY A 225 10.13 32.57 -22.62
C GLY A 225 8.96 31.89 -21.89
N LEU A 226 7.96 32.64 -21.41
CA LEU A 226 6.79 32.06 -20.73
C LEU A 226 5.86 31.35 -21.71
N GLU A 227 5.77 31.84 -22.94
CA GLU A 227 4.93 31.25 -24.00
C GLU A 227 5.38 29.82 -24.31
N GLU A 228 6.67 29.61 -24.54
CA GLU A 228 7.25 28.29 -24.80
C GLU A 228 7.13 27.37 -23.58
N LEU A 229 7.34 27.92 -22.38
CA LEU A 229 7.21 27.17 -21.12
C LEU A 229 5.77 26.71 -20.86
N CYS A 230 4.78 27.57 -21.07
CA CYS A 230 3.36 27.23 -20.96
C CYS A 230 2.93 26.25 -22.05
N ALA A 231 3.36 26.45 -23.30
CA ALA A 231 3.06 25.51 -24.38
C ALA A 231 3.58 24.09 -24.06
N TYR A 232 4.80 24.00 -23.53
CA TYR A 232 5.40 22.73 -23.13
C TYR A 232 4.68 22.10 -21.93
N THR A 233 4.63 22.79 -20.80
CA THR A 233 4.11 22.25 -19.54
C THR A 233 2.62 21.87 -19.62
N CYS A 234 1.82 22.71 -20.29
CA CYS A 234 0.41 22.41 -20.54
C CYS A 234 0.23 21.21 -21.48
N SER A 235 1.18 20.89 -22.37
CA SER A 235 1.09 19.72 -23.24
C SER A 235 1.23 18.38 -22.52
N ILE A 236 1.91 18.39 -21.37
CA ILE A 236 2.12 17.23 -20.49
C ILE A 236 1.31 17.33 -19.19
N GLY A 237 0.22 18.11 -19.22
CA GLY A 237 -0.81 18.09 -18.19
C GLY A 237 -0.58 18.98 -16.97
N TYR A 238 0.47 19.81 -16.92
CA TYR A 238 0.68 20.80 -15.88
C TYR A 238 0.49 22.21 -16.43
N CYS A 239 -0.69 22.78 -16.19
CA CYS A 239 -1.09 24.05 -16.79
C CYS A 239 -1.68 24.99 -15.72
N PRO A 240 -0.85 25.65 -14.91
CA PRO A 240 -1.33 26.48 -13.81
C PRO A 240 -2.05 27.72 -14.36
N VAL A 241 -3.32 27.89 -13.99
CA VAL A 241 -4.21 28.91 -14.59
C VAL A 241 -3.80 30.36 -14.32
N HIS A 242 -2.90 30.57 -13.36
CA HIS A 242 -2.36 31.88 -13.03
C HIS A 242 -1.32 32.38 -14.05
N LEU A 243 -0.64 31.46 -14.75
CA LEU A 243 0.42 31.78 -15.70
C LEU A 243 0.12 31.30 -17.12
N CYS A 244 -0.65 30.22 -17.25
CA CYS A 244 -0.94 29.58 -18.52
C CYS A 244 -2.44 29.42 -18.71
N SER A 245 -2.90 29.38 -19.97
CA SER A 245 -4.27 29.05 -20.33
C SER A 245 -4.29 27.73 -21.10
N CYS A 246 -5.12 26.78 -20.66
CA CYS A 246 -5.29 25.52 -21.36
C CYS A 246 -6.09 25.74 -22.66
N THR A 247 -5.52 25.36 -23.80
CA THR A 247 -6.12 25.53 -25.13
C THR A 247 -6.66 24.23 -25.70
N SER A 248 -6.24 23.08 -25.16
CA SER A 248 -6.75 21.75 -25.53
C SER A 248 -6.72 20.76 -24.37
N GLU A 249 -7.67 19.83 -24.34
CA GLU A 249 -7.79 18.80 -23.30
C GLU A 249 -7.80 17.41 -23.91
N GLY A 250 -7.24 16.45 -23.19
CA GLY A 250 -7.19 15.06 -23.63
C GLY A 250 -6.69 14.12 -22.55
N ALA A 251 -6.23 12.95 -22.97
CA ALA A 251 -5.56 12.03 -22.06
C ALA A 251 -4.20 12.59 -21.65
N LEU A 252 -3.79 12.32 -20.41
CA LEU A 252 -2.49 12.74 -19.91
C LEU A 252 -1.36 12.17 -20.77
N VAL A 253 -0.56 13.07 -21.35
CA VAL A 253 0.69 12.74 -22.02
C VAL A 253 1.81 12.85 -21.01
N LEU A 254 2.55 11.76 -20.79
CA LEU A 254 3.62 11.71 -19.78
C LEU A 254 4.98 12.18 -20.32
N SER A 255 5.15 12.27 -21.63
CA SER A 255 6.38 12.73 -22.26
C SER A 255 6.13 13.24 -23.68
N VAL A 256 6.87 14.28 -24.07
CA VAL A 256 6.93 14.80 -25.45
C VAL A 256 8.17 14.21 -26.14
N PRO A 257 8.08 13.78 -27.42
CA PRO A 257 9.27 13.39 -28.19
C PRO A 257 10.33 14.50 -28.24
N ASP A 258 11.61 14.15 -28.18
CA ASP A 258 12.73 15.13 -28.13
C ASP A 258 12.71 16.13 -29.29
N ASP A 259 12.20 15.74 -30.47
CA ASP A 259 12.10 16.59 -31.66
C ASP A 259 10.91 17.58 -31.64
N GLU A 260 9.98 17.42 -30.69
CA GLU A 260 8.84 18.30 -30.46
C GLU A 260 9.04 19.23 -29.24
N ILE A 261 10.15 19.08 -28.50
CA ILE A 261 10.52 19.99 -27.42
C ILE A 261 10.91 21.35 -28.03
N PRO A 262 10.28 22.47 -27.62
CA PRO A 262 10.62 23.80 -28.13
C PRO A 262 12.10 24.14 -27.89
N GLU A 263 12.74 24.82 -28.85
CA GLU A 263 14.13 25.27 -28.72
C GLU A 263 14.30 26.06 -27.41
N VAL A 264 15.40 25.79 -26.67
CA VAL A 264 15.60 26.28 -25.30
C VAL A 264 15.53 27.80 -25.27
N THR A 265 14.38 28.32 -24.87
CA THR A 265 14.13 29.74 -24.70
C THR A 265 14.16 30.01 -23.21
N ILE A 266 15.15 30.78 -22.76
CA ILE A 266 15.38 30.98 -21.32
C ILE A 266 14.25 31.84 -20.74
N PHE A 267 13.50 31.29 -19.79
CA PHE A 267 12.57 32.04 -18.96
C PHE A 267 13.27 32.41 -17.64
N ALA A 268 13.32 33.71 -17.34
CA ALA A 268 13.87 34.22 -16.09
C ALA A 268 12.75 34.40 -15.07
N ALA A 269 12.53 33.40 -14.22
CA ALA A 269 11.50 33.47 -13.19
C ALA A 269 11.83 34.55 -12.15
N ASP A 270 10.83 35.34 -11.74
CA ASP A 270 10.93 36.13 -10.51
C ASP A 270 10.87 35.16 -9.33
N ILE A 271 11.97 35.07 -8.58
CA ILE A 271 12.04 34.23 -7.38
C ILE A 271 10.93 34.53 -6.38
N ASN A 272 10.43 35.77 -6.33
CA ASN A 272 9.33 36.15 -5.43
C ASN A 272 7.95 35.75 -5.96
N ASN A 273 7.87 35.22 -7.19
CA ASN A 273 6.65 34.75 -7.81
C ASN A 273 6.58 33.21 -7.74
N ALA A 274 5.92 32.71 -6.69
CA ALA A 274 5.81 31.28 -6.41
C ALA A 274 5.22 30.46 -7.57
N ASP A 275 4.33 31.05 -8.38
CA ASP A 275 3.74 30.35 -9.54
C ASP A 275 4.81 30.14 -10.62
N GLN A 276 5.67 31.15 -10.87
CA GLN A 276 6.73 31.08 -11.87
C GLN A 276 7.81 30.08 -11.46
N VAL A 277 8.23 30.14 -10.20
CA VAL A 277 9.18 29.19 -9.60
C VAL A 277 8.64 27.77 -9.66
N SER A 278 7.37 27.57 -9.33
CA SER A 278 6.73 26.25 -9.37
C SER A 278 6.64 25.71 -10.81
N LEU A 279 6.27 26.55 -11.77
CA LEU A 279 6.23 26.19 -13.19
C LEU A 279 7.61 25.77 -13.71
N CYS A 280 8.65 26.54 -13.38
CA CYS A 280 10.03 26.23 -13.73
C CYS A 280 10.55 24.94 -13.11
N ASN A 281 10.35 24.78 -11.80
CA ASN A 281 10.76 23.58 -11.08
C ASN A 281 10.06 22.35 -11.63
N TRP A 282 8.77 22.46 -11.93
CA TRP A 282 8.02 21.35 -12.51
C TRP A 282 8.54 21.01 -13.91
N ALA A 283 8.71 22.01 -14.77
CA ALA A 283 9.21 21.81 -16.13
C ALA A 283 10.58 21.13 -16.15
N CYS A 284 11.51 21.54 -15.28
CA CYS A 284 12.84 20.96 -15.23
C CYS A 284 12.86 19.57 -14.58
N ASN A 285 12.28 19.41 -13.38
CA ASN A 285 12.41 18.18 -12.59
C ASN A 285 11.51 17.04 -13.08
N ILE A 286 10.37 17.36 -13.69
CA ILE A 286 9.35 16.38 -14.08
C ILE A 286 9.17 16.40 -15.59
N GLY A 287 9.12 17.60 -16.18
CA GLY A 287 9.00 17.78 -17.61
C GLY A 287 10.30 17.55 -18.39
N ASN A 288 11.47 17.39 -17.78
CA ASN A 288 12.77 17.33 -18.49
C ASN A 288 13.04 18.54 -19.42
N TYR A 289 12.40 19.69 -19.17
CA TYR A 289 12.57 20.93 -19.91
C TYR A 289 13.10 22.01 -18.97
N CYS A 290 14.42 22.06 -18.82
CA CYS A 290 15.12 23.01 -17.95
C CYS A 290 15.44 24.30 -18.69
N SER A 291 14.40 25.02 -19.13
CA SER A 291 14.53 26.30 -19.81
C SER A 291 14.52 27.50 -18.86
N CYS A 292 14.60 27.28 -17.54
CA CYS A 292 14.61 28.35 -16.56
C CYS A 292 16.03 28.66 -16.07
N GLN A 293 16.35 29.94 -15.94
CA GLN A 293 17.52 30.40 -15.20
C GLN A 293 17.07 31.05 -13.90
N ASP A 294 17.62 30.58 -12.78
CA ASP A 294 17.72 31.39 -11.58
C ASP A 294 18.67 32.55 -11.92
N GLY A 295 18.29 33.79 -11.60
CA GLY A 295 19.17 34.93 -11.84
C GLY A 295 20.57 34.66 -11.29
N ASP A 296 21.61 34.96 -12.10
CA ASP A 296 23.05 34.68 -11.96
C ASP A 296 23.75 35.01 -10.60
N ASP A 297 23.21 34.58 -9.45
CA ASP A 297 23.88 34.67 -8.15
C ASP A 297 23.48 33.46 -7.28
N ASP A 298 24.21 32.35 -7.39
CA ASP A 298 24.24 31.36 -6.29
C ASP A 298 25.68 31.04 -5.87
N PRO A 299 26.14 31.61 -4.73
CA PRO A 299 27.34 31.13 -4.04
C PRO A 299 27.10 30.85 -2.53
N PRO A 300 28.14 30.35 -1.84
CA PRO A 300 28.33 28.97 -1.43
C PRO A 300 27.52 28.60 -0.17
N CYS A 301 26.98 27.39 -0.10
CA CYS A 301 26.41 26.86 1.14
C CYS A 301 27.41 27.00 2.32
N ASP A 302 26.91 27.33 3.50
CA ASP A 302 27.73 27.32 4.72
C ASP A 302 28.01 25.86 5.11
N LEU A 303 29.18 25.35 4.72
CA LEU A 303 29.57 23.95 4.96
C LEU A 303 29.97 23.67 6.43
N ASP A 304 30.11 24.72 7.25
CA ASP A 304 30.35 24.58 8.70
C ASP A 304 29.02 24.37 9.46
N LEU A 305 27.88 24.67 8.83
CA LEU A 305 26.56 24.40 9.38
C LEU A 305 26.26 22.90 9.31
N THR A 306 25.96 22.31 10.47
CA THR A 306 25.67 20.88 10.61
C THR A 306 24.36 20.67 11.36
N PHE A 307 23.66 19.59 11.02
CA PHE A 307 22.38 19.21 11.61
C PHE A 307 22.50 17.81 12.21
N MET A 308 21.77 17.58 13.30
CA MET A 308 21.82 16.30 14.01
C MET A 308 21.09 15.19 13.27
N ASP A 309 19.94 15.52 12.68
CA ASP A 309 19.06 14.60 11.98
C ASP A 309 18.23 15.34 10.91
N LEU A 310 17.51 14.58 10.09
CA LEU A 310 16.64 15.13 9.04
C LEU A 310 15.49 15.98 9.61
N GLY A 311 15.06 15.73 10.85
CA GLY A 311 14.03 16.52 11.53
C GLY A 311 14.51 17.94 11.81
N ALA A 312 15.68 18.07 12.43
CA ALA A 312 16.33 19.34 12.73
C ALA A 312 16.63 20.15 11.47
N LEU A 313 17.05 19.49 10.39
CA LEU A 313 17.25 20.15 9.09
C LEU A 313 15.92 20.66 8.53
N ALA A 314 14.89 19.81 8.54
CA ALA A 314 13.59 20.13 7.98
C ALA A 314 12.92 21.35 8.66
N ASP A 315 13.16 21.55 9.95
CA ASP A 315 12.62 22.69 10.71
C ASP A 315 13.32 24.03 10.35
N GLU A 316 14.49 23.97 9.72
CA GLU A 316 15.36 25.13 9.40
C GLU A 316 15.44 25.41 7.90
N THR A 317 14.69 24.68 7.07
CA THR A 317 14.71 24.73 5.59
C THR A 317 14.52 26.11 4.96
N ASN A 318 13.92 27.05 5.68
CA ASN A 318 13.71 28.42 5.21
C ASN A 318 14.94 29.34 5.37
N ASN A 319 16.05 28.84 5.94
CA ASN A 319 17.21 29.66 6.30
C ASN A 319 18.38 29.58 5.29
N PHE A 320 18.28 28.74 4.26
CA PHE A 320 19.32 28.54 3.24
C PHE A 320 18.70 28.07 1.91
N PRO A 321 19.41 28.18 0.78
CA PRO A 321 18.94 27.69 -0.52
C PRO A 321 18.65 26.18 -0.51
N THR A 322 17.68 25.73 -1.31
CA THR A 322 17.30 24.32 -1.44
C THR A 322 18.49 23.45 -1.86
N TYR A 323 19.39 23.97 -2.71
CA TYR A 323 20.61 23.27 -3.07
C TYR A 323 21.50 22.94 -1.86
N CYS A 324 21.57 23.85 -0.88
CA CYS A 324 22.29 23.61 0.37
C CYS A 324 21.59 22.59 1.26
N ALA A 325 20.26 22.55 1.24
CA ALA A 325 19.51 21.51 1.94
C ALA A 325 19.95 20.12 1.49
N TYR A 326 20.13 19.88 0.18
CA TYR A 326 20.62 18.59 -0.33
C TYR A 326 22.02 18.24 0.19
N ILE A 327 22.95 19.21 0.24
CA ILE A 327 24.31 19.01 0.77
C ILE A 327 24.28 18.67 2.27
N TYR A 328 23.39 19.30 3.04
CA TYR A 328 23.20 19.00 4.47
C TYR A 328 22.56 17.64 4.68
N MET A 329 21.59 17.24 3.84
CA MET A 329 21.01 15.89 3.88
C MET A 329 22.06 14.81 3.65
N LEU A 330 22.96 15.00 2.68
CA LEU A 330 24.03 14.04 2.42
C LEU A 330 25.03 13.93 3.57
N ASP A 331 25.27 15.02 4.29
CA ASP A 331 26.08 15.00 5.51
C ASP A 331 25.42 14.16 6.61
N ILE A 332 24.11 14.36 6.83
CA ILE A 332 23.31 13.59 7.80
C ILE A 332 23.30 12.10 7.42
N LEU A 333 23.01 11.78 6.16
CA LEU A 333 23.00 10.39 5.66
C LEU A 333 24.37 9.72 5.84
N TYR A 334 25.46 10.42 5.51
CA TYR A 334 26.83 9.94 5.71
C TYR A 334 27.15 9.68 7.19
N ASN A 335 26.80 10.61 8.08
CA ASN A 335 27.06 10.49 9.51
C ASN A 335 26.26 9.34 10.13
N ASN A 336 24.97 9.22 9.77
CA ASN A 336 24.09 8.15 10.24
C ASN A 336 24.64 6.78 9.84
N VAL A 337 24.88 6.56 8.54
CA VAL A 337 25.37 5.26 8.09
C VAL A 337 26.74 4.96 8.71
N THR A 338 27.65 5.93 8.81
CA THR A 338 28.98 5.68 9.38
C THR A 338 28.91 5.28 10.85
N ALA A 339 28.11 5.98 11.66
CA ALA A 339 27.92 5.65 13.07
C ALA A 339 27.29 4.25 13.26
N GLU A 340 26.27 3.94 12.48
CA GLU A 340 25.59 2.63 12.52
C GLU A 340 26.53 1.49 12.13
N LEU A 341 27.39 1.70 11.12
CA LEU A 341 28.36 0.72 10.68
C LEU A 341 29.45 0.42 11.70
N GLU A 342 29.75 1.34 12.62
CA GLU A 342 30.61 1.09 13.78
C GLU A 342 29.90 0.18 14.80
N GLU A 343 28.65 0.53 15.15
CA GLU A 343 27.83 -0.23 16.11
C GLU A 343 27.47 -1.64 15.60
N TYR A 344 27.42 -1.81 14.28
CA TYR A 344 27.24 -3.10 13.63
C TYR A 344 28.25 -4.16 14.11
N ASN A 345 29.52 -3.78 14.26
CA ASN A 345 30.56 -4.73 14.67
C ASN A 345 30.32 -5.24 16.10
N ASP A 346 29.82 -4.36 16.99
CA ASP A 346 29.46 -4.68 18.37
C ASP A 346 28.16 -5.50 18.46
N ALA A 347 27.21 -5.26 17.55
CA ALA A 347 26.01 -6.06 17.41
C ALA A 347 26.35 -7.48 16.93
N ASN A 348 27.19 -7.60 15.90
CA ASN A 348 27.58 -8.87 15.28
C ASN A 348 28.40 -9.78 16.24
N ALA A 349 29.26 -9.20 17.08
CA ALA A 349 30.12 -9.97 18.00
C ALA A 349 29.36 -10.73 19.11
N GLY A 350 28.13 -10.33 19.46
CA GLY A 350 27.33 -10.92 20.53
C GLY A 350 26.12 -11.71 20.06
N TYR A 351 25.99 -11.94 18.75
CA TYR A 351 24.74 -12.40 18.12
C TYR A 351 24.64 -13.93 17.97
N ASP A 352 25.74 -14.67 18.09
CA ASP A 352 25.76 -16.13 17.90
C ASP A 352 24.87 -16.88 18.90
N THR A 353 24.83 -16.44 20.15
CA THR A 353 23.94 -17.01 21.18
C THR A 353 22.47 -16.71 20.91
N LEU A 354 22.17 -15.55 20.31
CA LEU A 354 20.81 -15.11 19.97
C LEU A 354 20.23 -15.95 18.82
N PHE A 355 21.06 -16.32 17.85
CA PHE A 355 20.69 -17.28 16.80
C PHE A 355 20.46 -18.70 17.33
N GLY A 356 21.06 -19.06 18.45
CA GLY A 356 20.73 -20.30 19.16
C GLY A 356 19.25 -20.34 19.55
N TYR A 357 18.72 -19.27 20.15
CA TYR A 357 17.30 -19.18 20.53
C TYR A 357 16.36 -19.19 19.32
N TYR A 358 16.72 -18.48 18.25
CA TYR A 358 16.02 -18.54 16.97
C TYR A 358 15.93 -19.97 16.43
N THR A 359 17.07 -20.66 16.40
CA THR A 359 17.15 -22.05 15.91
C THR A 359 16.32 -22.98 16.78
N THR A 360 16.36 -22.82 18.10
CA THR A 360 15.57 -23.62 19.03
C THR A 360 14.07 -23.39 18.83
N TYR A 361 13.63 -22.14 18.76
CA TYR A 361 12.21 -21.84 18.52
C TYR A 361 11.69 -22.47 17.23
N ILE A 362 12.41 -22.29 16.12
CA ILE A 362 11.98 -22.86 14.83
C ILE A 362 11.85 -24.37 14.93
N LYS A 363 12.75 -25.04 15.64
CA LYS A 363 12.69 -26.49 15.87
C LYS A 363 11.54 -26.91 16.78
N ASP A 364 11.23 -26.12 17.79
CA ASP A 364 10.16 -26.40 18.76
C ASP A 364 8.76 -26.27 18.13
N GLU A 365 8.60 -25.44 17.10
CA GLU A 365 7.33 -25.24 16.39
C GLU A 365 7.04 -26.32 15.33
N VAL A 366 8.07 -26.94 14.72
CA VAL A 366 7.90 -27.94 13.64
C VAL A 366 6.90 -29.05 14.00
N PRO A 367 6.97 -29.69 15.20
CA PRO A 367 6.01 -30.74 15.56
C PRO A 367 4.57 -30.23 15.58
N GLY A 368 4.32 -29.05 16.17
CA GLY A 368 2.97 -28.48 16.28
C GLY A 368 2.38 -28.08 14.93
N ILE A 369 3.21 -27.56 14.01
CA ILE A 369 2.79 -27.23 12.65
C ILE A 369 2.50 -28.50 11.85
N LEU A 370 3.34 -29.53 11.96
CA LEU A 370 3.13 -30.81 11.30
C LEU A 370 1.85 -31.50 11.80
N ASP A 371 1.60 -31.44 13.11
CA ASP A 371 0.35 -31.91 13.72
C ASP A 371 -0.86 -31.15 13.16
N SER A 372 -0.79 -29.81 13.10
CA SER A 372 -1.86 -28.99 12.50
C SER A 372 -2.10 -29.32 11.03
N PHE A 373 -1.04 -29.54 10.25
CA PHE A 373 -1.12 -29.88 8.83
C PHE A 373 -1.80 -31.24 8.60
N MET A 374 -1.50 -32.22 9.46
CA MET A 374 -2.12 -33.54 9.44
C MET A 374 -3.49 -33.59 10.13
N GLY A 375 -3.89 -32.50 10.80
CA GLY A 375 -5.17 -32.36 11.49
C GLY A 375 -5.21 -32.98 12.88
N TRP A 376 -4.07 -33.23 13.50
CA TRP A 376 -3.97 -33.77 14.87
C TRP A 376 -4.16 -32.68 15.93
N SER A 377 -4.89 -32.99 16.99
CA SER A 377 -5.08 -32.10 18.15
C SER A 377 -4.78 -32.83 19.45
N TYR A 378 -4.16 -32.14 20.42
CA TYR A 378 -3.76 -32.71 21.72
C TYR A 378 -4.93 -33.30 22.53
N ILE A 379 -6.18 -32.95 22.20
CA ILE A 379 -7.40 -33.49 22.81
C ILE A 379 -7.95 -34.75 22.11
N GLY A 380 -7.19 -35.35 21.19
CA GLY A 380 -7.60 -36.57 20.47
C GLY A 380 -8.72 -36.34 19.46
N VAL A 381 -8.89 -35.10 18.99
CA VAL A 381 -9.86 -34.74 17.95
C VAL A 381 -9.09 -34.48 16.67
N PHE A 382 -9.37 -35.30 15.65
CA PHE A 382 -8.81 -35.11 14.32
C PHE A 382 -9.68 -34.16 13.50
N ASP A 383 -9.07 -33.13 12.93
CA ASP A 383 -9.69 -32.31 11.90
C ASP A 383 -9.61 -33.03 10.56
N ALA A 384 -10.71 -33.66 10.14
CA ALA A 384 -10.80 -34.37 8.87
C ALA A 384 -10.77 -33.45 7.63
N SER A 385 -10.74 -32.12 7.83
CA SER A 385 -10.57 -31.13 6.75
C SER A 385 -9.12 -30.65 6.58
N ALA A 386 -8.19 -31.18 7.38
CA ALA A 386 -6.80 -30.78 7.31
C ALA A 386 -6.15 -31.23 5.98
N PRO A 387 -5.38 -30.33 5.32
CA PRO A 387 -4.91 -30.55 3.94
C PRO A 387 -3.94 -31.73 3.82
N GLY A 388 -3.15 -32.00 4.86
CA GLY A 388 -2.14 -33.07 4.85
C GLY A 388 -2.74 -34.47 4.60
N GLN A 389 -4.01 -34.67 4.91
CA GLN A 389 -4.68 -35.96 4.76
C GLN A 389 -4.98 -36.33 3.31
N GLU A 390 -5.11 -35.35 2.41
CA GLU A 390 -5.40 -35.59 0.99
C GLU A 390 -4.27 -36.32 0.26
N TYR A 391 -3.06 -36.27 0.83
CA TYR A 391 -1.86 -36.88 0.26
C TYR A 391 -1.65 -38.35 0.64
N PHE A 392 -2.51 -38.93 1.49
CA PHE A 392 -2.36 -40.30 1.98
C PHE A 392 -3.56 -41.19 1.64
N GLU A 393 -3.28 -42.47 1.44
CA GLU A 393 -4.25 -43.56 1.54
C GLU A 393 -4.09 -44.26 2.89
N CYS A 394 -5.21 -44.44 3.61
CA CYS A 394 -5.21 -45.04 4.94
C CYS A 394 -5.79 -46.46 4.95
N ALA A 395 -5.19 -47.34 5.77
CA ALA A 395 -5.74 -48.66 6.07
C ALA A 395 -5.72 -48.94 7.57
N HIS A 396 -6.73 -49.67 8.03
CA HIS A 396 -6.89 -50.09 9.42
C HIS A 396 -6.78 -51.61 9.50
N TYR A 397 -5.88 -52.10 10.35
CA TYR A 397 -5.75 -53.51 10.68
C TYR A 397 -6.06 -53.73 12.15
N ASN A 398 -7.14 -54.48 12.41
CA ASN A 398 -7.51 -54.86 13.76
C ASN A 398 -6.76 -56.14 14.16
N ARG A 399 -5.82 -56.04 15.12
CA ARG A 399 -4.95 -57.17 15.49
C ARG A 399 -5.73 -58.32 16.10
N ASP A 400 -6.79 -58.02 16.86
CA ASP A 400 -7.61 -59.02 17.54
C ASP A 400 -8.45 -59.86 16.55
N LYS A 401 -9.04 -59.20 15.55
CA LYS A 401 -9.87 -59.85 14.53
C LYS A 401 -9.06 -60.32 13.32
N LYS A 402 -7.82 -59.85 13.16
CA LYS A 402 -6.94 -60.08 12.00
C LYS A 402 -7.59 -59.70 10.68
N VAL A 403 -8.27 -58.56 10.66
CA VAL A 403 -8.97 -58.03 9.48
C VAL A 403 -8.32 -56.71 9.08
N ASN A 404 -8.07 -56.54 7.78
CA ASN A 404 -7.59 -55.30 7.17
C ASN A 404 -8.73 -54.64 6.40
N THR A 405 -8.93 -53.33 6.57
CA THR A 405 -9.95 -52.53 5.90
C THR A 405 -9.34 -51.23 5.38
N THR A 406 -9.54 -50.92 4.10
CA THR A 406 -9.21 -49.59 3.56
C THR A 406 -10.19 -48.56 4.12
N VAL A 407 -9.68 -47.44 4.61
CA VAL A 407 -10.46 -46.40 5.28
C VAL A 407 -10.07 -45.02 4.76
N THR A 408 -10.97 -44.04 4.90
CA THR A 408 -10.65 -42.64 4.61
C THR A 408 -9.68 -42.12 5.67
N CYS A 409 -8.70 -41.30 5.29
CA CYS A 409 -7.86 -40.58 6.24
C CYS A 409 -8.67 -39.43 6.89
N PRO A 410 -8.55 -39.16 8.20
CA PRO A 410 -7.82 -39.96 9.18
C PRO A 410 -8.61 -41.24 9.52
N PRO A 411 -7.95 -42.35 9.85
CA PRO A 411 -8.62 -43.62 10.08
C PRO A 411 -9.35 -43.64 11.44
N LEU A 412 -10.53 -43.01 11.52
CA LEU A 412 -11.33 -42.86 12.75
C LEU A 412 -12.10 -44.13 13.14
N VAL A 413 -11.42 -45.28 13.24
CA VAL A 413 -12.04 -46.56 13.58
C VAL A 413 -11.70 -46.94 15.02
N GLY A 414 -12.47 -46.44 15.99
CA GLY A 414 -12.21 -46.70 17.41
C GLY A 414 -12.13 -48.20 17.75
N GLY A 415 -10.96 -48.63 18.24
CA GLY A 415 -10.64 -49.97 18.70
C GLY A 415 -9.39 -49.99 19.60
N ASP A 416 -9.20 -51.10 20.32
CA ASP A 416 -8.02 -51.37 21.13
C ASP A 416 -7.07 -52.27 20.34
N ASN A 417 -5.75 -52.03 20.40
CA ASN A 417 -4.73 -52.89 19.80
C ASN A 417 -4.81 -52.94 18.26
N ASP A 418 -4.77 -51.76 17.62
CA ASP A 418 -4.94 -51.58 16.18
C ASP A 418 -3.65 -51.08 15.49
N ASP A 419 -3.50 -51.40 14.20
CA ASP A 419 -2.47 -50.84 13.33
C ASP A 419 -3.11 -49.95 12.26
N TYR A 420 -2.57 -48.74 12.09
CA TYR A 420 -2.99 -47.79 11.07
C TYR A 420 -1.85 -47.57 10.08
N TYR A 421 -2.13 -47.73 8.79
CA TYR A 421 -1.13 -47.56 7.73
C TYR A 421 -1.42 -46.29 6.94
N TRP A 422 -0.45 -45.39 6.90
CA TRP A 422 -0.48 -44.15 6.12
C TRP A 422 0.42 -44.30 4.91
N THR A 423 -0.18 -44.46 3.73
CA THR A 423 0.57 -44.62 2.47
C THR A 423 0.56 -43.31 1.70
N LEU A 424 1.72 -42.65 1.61
CA LEU A 424 1.87 -41.40 0.85
C LEU A 424 1.67 -41.67 -0.65
N ILE A 425 0.60 -41.12 -1.24
CA ILE A 425 0.24 -41.34 -2.66
C ILE A 425 0.72 -40.22 -3.57
N ASN A 426 0.97 -39.03 -3.03
CA ASN A 426 1.43 -37.87 -3.79
C ASN A 426 2.55 -37.13 -3.05
N SER A 427 3.74 -37.74 -3.08
CA SER A 427 4.91 -37.23 -2.35
C SER A 427 5.37 -35.86 -2.83
N THR A 428 5.27 -35.58 -4.13
CA THR A 428 5.75 -34.31 -4.68
C THR A 428 4.90 -33.15 -4.19
N GLU A 429 3.58 -33.26 -4.23
CA GLU A 429 2.70 -32.18 -3.75
C GLU A 429 2.69 -32.08 -2.22
N PHE A 430 2.77 -33.21 -1.49
CA PHE A 430 2.88 -33.22 -0.02
C PHE A 430 4.07 -32.38 0.47
N TYR A 431 5.25 -32.63 -0.09
CA TYR A 431 6.45 -31.88 0.30
C TYR A 431 6.46 -30.45 -0.23
N ALA A 432 5.81 -30.19 -1.38
CA ALA A 432 5.66 -28.84 -1.90
C ALA A 432 4.71 -27.98 -1.03
N ASP A 433 3.59 -28.55 -0.58
CA ASP A 433 2.61 -27.88 0.29
C ASP A 433 3.24 -27.56 1.67
N LEU A 434 3.89 -28.55 2.28
CA LEU A 434 4.67 -28.36 3.51
C LEU A 434 5.69 -27.23 3.38
N GLN A 435 6.43 -27.16 2.28
CA GLN A 435 7.44 -26.15 2.07
C GLN A 435 6.84 -24.76 1.78
N GLN A 436 5.83 -24.68 0.91
CA GLN A 436 5.27 -23.40 0.44
C GLN A 436 4.33 -22.76 1.46
N ASN A 437 3.47 -23.56 2.09
CA ASN A 437 2.40 -23.04 2.95
C ASN A 437 2.74 -23.12 4.45
N TYR A 438 3.63 -24.04 4.84
CA TYR A 438 3.97 -24.29 6.24
C TYR A 438 5.45 -24.06 6.58
N GLY A 439 6.29 -23.79 5.58
CA GLY A 439 7.73 -23.58 5.75
C GLY A 439 8.49 -24.83 6.22
N ILE A 440 7.90 -26.02 6.18
CA ILE A 440 8.57 -27.24 6.64
C ILE A 440 9.38 -27.81 5.48
N SER A 441 10.71 -27.81 5.64
CA SER A 441 11.61 -28.38 4.63
C SER A 441 11.41 -29.90 4.50
N PRO A 442 11.47 -30.49 3.29
CA PRO A 442 11.26 -31.92 3.10
C PRO A 442 12.20 -32.82 3.91
N ASP A 443 13.43 -32.37 4.17
CA ASP A 443 14.41 -33.09 5.00
C ASP A 443 14.11 -33.04 6.51
N TRP A 444 13.14 -32.24 6.93
CA TRP A 444 12.70 -32.13 8.33
C TRP A 444 11.55 -33.09 8.65
N VAL A 445 11.05 -33.85 7.68
CA VAL A 445 9.96 -34.81 7.86
C VAL A 445 10.43 -36.22 7.49
N VAL A 446 10.22 -37.17 8.39
CA VAL A 446 10.43 -38.60 8.16
C VAL A 446 9.11 -39.34 8.25
N LEU A 447 8.92 -40.36 7.41
CA LEU A 447 7.78 -41.28 7.52
C LEU A 447 8.27 -42.51 8.28
N GLU A 448 7.96 -42.58 9.57
CA GLU A 448 8.38 -43.67 10.46
C GLU A 448 7.16 -44.31 11.14
N ASP A 449 7.39 -45.43 11.82
CA ASP A 449 6.39 -46.11 12.62
C ASP A 449 6.39 -45.50 14.04
N GLU A 450 5.22 -45.12 14.55
CA GLU A 450 5.06 -44.54 15.89
C GLU A 450 4.06 -45.37 16.72
N ASP A 451 4.45 -45.73 17.94
CA ASP A 451 3.59 -46.42 18.90
C ASP A 451 2.91 -45.40 19.82
N TRP A 452 1.58 -45.36 19.80
CA TRP A 452 0.77 -44.50 20.66
C TRP A 452 0.19 -45.29 21.83
N ASP A 453 0.38 -44.77 23.05
CA ASP A 453 -0.29 -45.22 24.28
C ASP A 453 -1.12 -44.05 24.80
N SER A 454 -2.43 -44.10 24.56
CA SER A 454 -3.35 -43.04 24.96
C SER A 454 -4.31 -43.49 26.06
N CYS A 455 -4.66 -42.55 26.93
CA CYS A 455 -5.63 -42.73 28.00
C CYS A 455 -6.84 -41.84 27.72
N VAL A 456 -7.93 -42.43 27.21
CA VAL A 456 -9.16 -41.70 26.89
C VAL A 456 -10.19 -41.95 27.98
N SER A 457 -10.35 -41.00 28.91
CA SER A 457 -11.42 -41.03 29.92
C SER A 457 -12.29 -39.78 29.82
N LEU A 458 -13.56 -39.99 29.46
CA LEU A 458 -14.59 -38.94 29.49
C LEU A 458 -14.98 -38.54 30.92
N ASN A 459 -14.49 -39.26 31.95
CA ASN A 459 -14.80 -38.98 33.35
C ASN A 459 -13.69 -39.51 34.30
N PRO A 460 -12.58 -38.78 34.48
CA PRO A 460 -11.34 -39.27 35.10
C PRO A 460 -11.44 -39.64 36.58
N THR A 461 -12.57 -39.34 37.25
CA THR A 461 -12.77 -39.60 38.68
C THR A 461 -13.52 -40.91 38.99
N THR A 462 -14.11 -41.58 37.99
CA THR A 462 -15.00 -42.74 38.24
C THR A 462 -14.69 -43.99 37.41
N ASN A 463 -13.91 -43.91 36.34
CA ASN A 463 -13.47 -45.06 35.54
C ASN A 463 -11.94 -45.17 35.51
N PRO A 464 -11.34 -46.36 35.80
CA PRO A 464 -9.92 -46.60 35.52
C PRO A 464 -9.69 -46.45 34.02
N CYS A 465 -8.62 -45.74 33.65
CA CYS A 465 -8.35 -45.40 32.25
C CYS A 465 -8.02 -46.66 31.44
N PRO A 466 -8.81 -47.03 30.42
CA PRO A 466 -8.40 -48.03 29.46
C PRO A 466 -7.20 -47.46 28.68
N HIS A 467 -6.08 -48.18 28.70
CA HIS A 467 -4.94 -47.86 27.84
C HIS A 467 -5.26 -48.35 26.43
N HIS A 468 -5.29 -47.42 25.49
CA HIS A 468 -5.43 -47.69 24.07
C HIS A 468 -4.04 -47.73 23.44
N TYR A 469 -3.66 -48.92 22.96
CA TYR A 469 -2.41 -49.14 22.22
C TYR A 469 -2.69 -49.20 20.74
N GLU A 470 -2.08 -48.30 19.97
CA GLU A 470 -2.15 -48.30 18.51
C GLU A 470 -0.79 -48.00 17.91
N THR A 471 -0.50 -48.55 16.74
CA THR A 471 0.74 -48.26 16.00
C THR A 471 0.38 -47.63 14.67
N TRP A 472 1.00 -46.50 14.38
CA TRP A 472 0.81 -45.77 13.13
C TRP A 472 2.05 -45.97 12.26
N HIS A 473 1.86 -46.62 11.12
CA HIS A 473 2.92 -46.92 10.18
C HIS A 473 2.97 -45.86 9.07
N GLY A 474 4.17 -45.33 8.81
CA GLY A 474 4.38 -44.36 7.73
C GLY A 474 3.75 -42.98 7.97
N TYR A 475 3.46 -42.64 9.23
CA TYR A 475 2.95 -41.33 9.59
C TYR A 475 4.09 -40.29 9.58
N PRO A 476 3.87 -39.07 9.07
CA PRO A 476 4.89 -38.03 9.06
C PRO A 476 5.25 -37.55 10.46
N GLN A 477 6.54 -37.59 10.77
CA GLN A 477 7.13 -37.21 12.05
C GLN A 477 8.28 -36.21 11.82
N PRO A 478 8.58 -35.34 12.80
CA PRO A 478 9.73 -34.45 12.72
C PRO A 478 11.05 -35.26 12.73
N ALA A 479 11.96 -34.92 11.82
CA ALA A 479 13.27 -35.54 11.74
C ALA A 479 14.10 -35.25 13.00
N LYS A 480 14.84 -36.25 13.50
CA LYS A 480 15.71 -36.11 14.70
C LYS A 480 16.80 -35.05 14.55
N LYS A 481 17.16 -34.71 13.31
CA LYS A 481 18.17 -33.68 13.00
C LYS A 481 17.62 -32.74 11.95
N THR A 482 17.25 -31.55 12.38
CA THR A 482 16.89 -30.41 11.52
C THR A 482 18.03 -29.40 11.50
N THR A 483 18.34 -28.89 10.31
CA THR A 483 19.36 -27.84 10.11
C THR A 483 18.64 -26.55 9.77
N VAL A 484 18.65 -25.59 10.69
CA VAL A 484 18.14 -24.24 10.45
C VAL A 484 19.32 -23.38 9.99
N THR A 485 19.19 -22.72 8.85
CA THR A 485 20.22 -21.82 8.33
C THR A 485 20.41 -20.63 9.26
N ASN A 486 21.67 -20.30 9.56
CA ASN A 486 22.00 -19.13 10.36
C ASN A 486 22.11 -17.90 9.44
N PRO A 487 21.24 -16.89 9.57
CA PRO A 487 21.26 -15.75 8.67
C PRO A 487 22.41 -14.76 8.96
N LYS A 488 23.30 -15.04 9.93
CA LYS A 488 24.58 -14.32 10.12
C LYS A 488 25.46 -14.28 8.88
N ASP A 489 25.36 -15.31 8.03
CA ASP A 489 26.15 -15.36 6.80
C ASP A 489 25.73 -14.25 5.83
N LEU A 490 24.45 -13.84 5.85
CA LEU A 490 23.93 -12.71 5.07
C LEU A 490 24.62 -11.41 5.48
N PHE A 491 24.67 -11.14 6.79
CA PHE A 491 25.35 -10.00 7.38
C PHE A 491 26.85 -9.95 7.03
N THR A 492 27.52 -11.10 6.99
CA THR A 492 28.93 -11.17 6.62
C THR A 492 29.15 -10.86 5.13
N ALA A 493 28.24 -11.31 4.27
CA ALA A 493 28.32 -11.15 2.82
C ALA A 493 28.04 -9.70 2.35
N VAL A 494 27.38 -8.87 3.16
CA VAL A 494 27.10 -7.43 2.90
C VAL A 494 28.35 -6.54 2.98
N GLY A 495 29.44 -7.05 3.57
CA GLY A 495 30.64 -6.28 3.93
C GLY A 495 31.18 -5.31 2.86
N PRO A 496 31.31 -5.71 1.58
CA PRO A 496 31.79 -4.82 0.52
C PRO A 496 30.86 -3.64 0.22
N ALA A 497 29.55 -3.89 0.04
CA ALA A 497 28.56 -2.86 -0.30
C ALA A 497 28.35 -1.87 0.87
N LYS A 498 28.36 -2.40 2.11
CA LYS A 498 28.36 -1.61 3.35
C LYS A 498 29.47 -0.55 3.37
N ASN A 499 30.70 -0.92 3.00
CA ASN A 499 31.84 -0.01 3.07
C ASN A 499 31.88 0.98 1.90
N ASP A 500 31.20 0.66 0.79
CA ASP A 500 31.16 1.49 -0.42
C ASP A 500 30.13 2.62 -0.32
N LEU A 501 29.01 2.40 0.38
CA LEU A 501 27.93 3.39 0.50
C LEU A 501 28.37 4.73 1.14
N PRO A 502 29.05 4.77 2.31
CA PRO A 502 29.54 6.04 2.88
C PRO A 502 30.50 6.77 1.93
N ASN A 503 31.34 6.01 1.21
CA ASN A 503 32.29 6.58 0.25
C ASN A 503 31.59 7.23 -0.94
N LYS A 504 30.52 6.61 -1.45
CA LYS A 504 29.71 7.18 -2.55
C LYS A 504 28.96 8.43 -2.11
N ILE A 505 28.41 8.46 -0.90
CA ILE A 505 27.71 9.63 -0.35
C ILE A 505 28.69 10.79 -0.20
N VAL A 506 29.82 10.59 0.47
CA VAL A 506 30.78 11.68 0.73
C VAL A 506 31.43 12.19 -0.55
N ALA A 507 31.75 11.33 -1.51
CA ALA A 507 32.29 11.75 -2.80
C ALA A 507 31.29 12.60 -3.60
N THR A 508 30.00 12.23 -3.58
CA THR A 508 28.96 13.00 -4.29
C THR A 508 28.67 14.33 -3.60
N ARG A 509 28.66 14.35 -2.27
CA ARG A 509 28.58 15.60 -1.50
C ARG A 509 29.73 16.54 -1.85
N MET A 510 30.96 16.02 -2.02
CA MET A 510 32.12 16.83 -2.41
C MET A 510 31.95 17.43 -3.81
N ASP A 511 31.51 16.66 -4.79
CA ASP A 511 31.26 17.18 -6.14
C ASP A 511 30.18 18.27 -6.14
N MET A 512 29.09 18.07 -5.38
CA MET A 512 28.04 19.08 -5.22
C MET A 512 28.55 20.35 -4.52
N SER A 513 29.34 20.20 -3.46
CA SER A 513 29.92 21.33 -2.71
C SER A 513 30.93 22.14 -3.55
N LEU A 514 31.57 21.51 -4.53
CA LEU A 514 32.53 22.14 -5.43
C LEU A 514 31.88 22.71 -6.70
N GLY A 515 30.55 22.60 -6.85
CA GLY A 515 29.83 23.00 -8.06
C GLY A 515 30.20 22.16 -9.29
N GLN A 516 30.68 20.94 -9.09
CA GLN A 516 31.07 20.00 -10.15
C GLN A 516 29.97 18.99 -10.46
N TRP A 517 28.85 19.05 -9.74
CA TRP A 517 27.73 18.16 -9.95
C TRP A 517 26.80 18.71 -11.04
N GLU A 518 26.82 18.06 -12.20
CA GLU A 518 26.02 18.45 -13.38
C GLU A 518 24.64 17.76 -13.40
N GLY A 519 23.96 17.69 -12.25
CA GLY A 519 22.68 17.01 -12.09
C GLY A 519 21.84 17.51 -10.92
N SER A 520 20.64 16.95 -10.72
CA SER A 520 19.77 17.35 -9.61
C SER A 520 20.32 16.88 -8.27
N GLY A 521 20.29 17.75 -7.26
CA GLY A 521 20.60 17.38 -5.88
C GLY A 521 19.50 16.53 -5.22
N ASP A 522 18.24 16.64 -5.68
CA ASP A 522 17.16 15.76 -5.23
C ASP A 522 17.43 14.32 -5.69
N ASP A 523 17.84 14.11 -6.94
CA ASP A 523 18.19 12.77 -7.44
C ASP A 523 19.25 12.08 -6.56
N VAL A 524 20.26 12.85 -6.15
CA VAL A 524 21.33 12.36 -5.27
C VAL A 524 20.78 11.90 -3.93
N VAL A 525 19.95 12.74 -3.30
CA VAL A 525 19.33 12.44 -2.01
C VAL A 525 18.41 11.23 -2.10
N GLN A 526 17.55 11.17 -3.12
CA GLN A 526 16.62 10.04 -3.33
C GLN A 526 17.36 8.73 -3.56
N ALA A 527 18.48 8.76 -4.27
CA ALA A 527 19.30 7.58 -4.55
C ALA A 527 19.97 7.00 -3.30
N PHE A 528 20.42 7.85 -2.36
CA PHE A 528 21.16 7.41 -1.17
C PHE A 528 20.32 7.21 0.08
N ALA A 529 19.18 7.88 0.21
CA ALA A 529 18.37 7.84 1.43
C ALA A 529 17.84 6.45 1.76
N MET A 530 17.24 5.77 0.78
CA MET A 530 16.67 4.44 0.97
C MET A 530 17.70 3.41 1.46
N PRO A 531 18.87 3.22 0.80
CA PRO A 531 19.87 2.27 1.28
C PRO A 531 20.39 2.60 2.69
N VAL A 532 20.52 3.88 3.05
CA VAL A 532 20.93 4.28 4.40
C VAL A 532 19.86 3.89 5.42
N ALA A 533 18.59 4.20 5.17
CA ALA A 533 17.49 3.87 6.06
C ALA A 533 17.31 2.35 6.26
N MET A 534 17.53 1.54 5.22
CA MET A 534 17.46 0.07 5.31
C MET A 534 18.58 -0.51 6.18
N ILE A 535 19.80 0.02 6.07
CA ILE A 535 20.93 -0.35 6.95
C ILE A 535 20.62 0.05 8.39
N SER A 536 20.09 1.25 8.61
CA SER A 536 19.68 1.73 9.93
C SER A 536 18.68 0.80 10.58
N GLN A 537 17.60 0.48 9.86
CA GLN A 537 16.56 -0.42 10.34
C GLN A 537 17.13 -1.79 10.71
N ALA A 538 18.03 -2.35 9.88
CA ALA A 538 18.62 -3.64 10.16
C ALA A 538 19.46 -3.63 11.45
N ILE A 539 20.24 -2.57 11.65
CA ILE A 539 21.10 -2.42 12.83
C ILE A 539 20.28 -2.15 14.10
N GLN A 540 19.23 -1.33 14.00
CA GLN A 540 18.29 -1.11 15.10
C GLN A 540 17.61 -2.41 15.53
N ALA A 541 17.14 -3.22 14.57
CA ALA A 541 16.55 -4.52 14.84
C ALA A 541 17.56 -5.45 15.54
N MET A 542 18.82 -5.49 15.08
CA MET A 542 19.89 -6.24 15.75
C MET A 542 20.12 -5.80 17.20
N LYS A 543 20.12 -4.49 17.47
CA LYS A 543 20.25 -3.98 18.84
C LYS A 543 19.09 -4.44 19.73
N GLN A 544 17.85 -4.39 19.22
CA GLN A 544 16.67 -4.80 19.98
C GLN A 544 16.68 -6.31 20.32
N VAL A 545 17.15 -7.17 19.42
CA VAL A 545 17.30 -8.61 19.70
C VAL A 545 18.23 -8.84 20.90
N LYS A 546 19.34 -8.09 21.02
CA LYS A 546 20.28 -8.19 22.16
C LYS A 546 19.67 -7.75 23.49
N VAL A 547 18.69 -6.86 23.46
CA VAL A 547 17.94 -6.42 24.65
C VAL A 547 16.94 -7.51 25.08
N LEU A 548 16.19 -8.07 24.13
CA LEU A 548 15.11 -9.01 24.38
C LEU A 548 15.59 -10.44 24.66
N GLY A 549 16.66 -10.91 24.02
CA GLY A 549 17.17 -12.28 24.14
C GLY A 549 17.81 -12.65 25.50
N LYS A 550 17.49 -11.91 26.56
CA LYS A 550 17.87 -12.21 27.95
C LYS A 550 16.74 -12.83 28.77
N LYS A 551 15.56 -13.05 28.18
CA LYS A 551 14.36 -13.53 28.87
C LYS A 551 13.66 -14.61 28.04
N GLU A 552 13.14 -15.64 28.70
CA GLU A 552 12.55 -16.85 28.10
C GLU A 552 11.02 -16.86 28.30
N GLU A 553 10.30 -15.89 27.73
CA GLU A 553 8.83 -15.88 27.67
C GLU A 553 8.35 -16.02 26.20
N ASP A 554 7.29 -16.79 25.96
CA ASP A 554 6.86 -17.17 24.59
C ASP A 554 6.42 -15.97 23.72
N GLU A 555 5.84 -14.91 24.30
CA GLU A 555 5.54 -13.66 23.58
C GLU A 555 6.82 -12.92 23.15
N GLU A 556 7.87 -12.95 23.98
CA GLU A 556 9.15 -12.32 23.68
C GLU A 556 9.91 -13.10 22.60
N LYS A 557 9.74 -14.44 22.51
CA LYS A 557 10.31 -15.27 21.43
C LYS A 557 9.79 -14.85 20.05
N LYS A 558 8.48 -14.66 19.88
CA LYS A 558 7.88 -14.19 18.62
C LYS A 558 8.41 -12.82 18.19
N LYS A 559 8.57 -11.90 19.15
CA LYS A 559 9.13 -10.57 18.91
C LYS A 559 10.60 -10.62 18.49
N ILE A 560 11.40 -11.50 19.10
CA ILE A 560 12.80 -11.73 18.73
C ILE A 560 12.90 -12.21 17.28
N ILE A 561 12.04 -13.14 16.85
CA ILE A 561 12.04 -13.67 15.48
C ILE A 561 11.68 -12.57 14.48
N LEU A 562 10.65 -11.78 14.76
CA LEU A 562 10.28 -10.66 13.90
C LEU A 562 11.45 -9.68 13.72
N LEU A 563 12.16 -9.35 14.82
CA LEU A 563 13.33 -8.48 14.74
C LEU A 563 14.50 -9.12 14.01
N VAL A 564 14.73 -10.43 14.15
CA VAL A 564 15.72 -11.15 13.34
C VAL A 564 15.34 -11.09 11.86
N LEU A 565 14.07 -11.32 11.51
CA LEU A 565 13.58 -11.22 10.13
C LEU A 565 13.75 -9.80 9.58
N THR A 566 13.34 -8.76 10.31
CA THR A 566 13.55 -7.35 9.92
C THR A 566 15.02 -7.05 9.68
N ALA A 567 15.90 -7.53 10.58
CA ALA A 567 17.34 -7.30 10.45
C ALA A 567 17.92 -7.95 9.19
N VAL A 568 17.51 -9.20 8.93
CA VAL A 568 18.00 -10.00 7.80
C VAL A 568 17.46 -9.42 6.50
N ILE A 569 16.15 -9.19 6.40
CA ILE A 569 15.50 -8.65 5.20
C ILE A 569 16.06 -7.27 4.84
N GLY A 570 16.35 -6.41 5.83
CA GLY A 570 16.95 -5.09 5.59
C GLY A 570 18.33 -5.13 4.93
N VAL A 571 19.08 -6.25 5.04
CA VAL A 571 20.42 -6.37 4.44
C VAL A 571 20.47 -7.24 3.19
N VAL A 572 19.44 -8.05 2.89
CA VAL A 572 19.36 -8.86 1.66
C VAL A 572 19.64 -8.04 0.40
N PRO A 573 19.13 -6.80 0.27
CA PRO A 573 19.33 -6.02 -0.94
C PRO A 573 20.77 -5.59 -1.20
N PHE A 574 21.73 -5.89 -0.32
CA PHE A 574 23.14 -5.54 -0.49
C PHE A 574 24.01 -6.73 -0.88
N VAL A 575 23.45 -7.94 -0.94
CA VAL A 575 24.22 -9.20 -1.08
C VAL A 575 24.20 -9.78 -2.49
N GLY A 576 23.25 -9.33 -3.33
CA GLY A 576 23.05 -9.81 -4.70
C GLY A 576 22.68 -11.30 -4.80
N GLU A 577 22.38 -11.78 -6.01
CA GLU A 577 21.87 -13.14 -6.26
C GLU A 577 22.78 -14.28 -5.74
N ILE A 578 24.11 -14.11 -5.86
CA ILE A 578 25.09 -15.10 -5.39
C ILE A 578 25.16 -15.12 -3.85
N GLY A 579 25.10 -13.95 -3.20
CA GLY A 579 25.08 -13.83 -1.76
C GLY A 579 23.76 -14.30 -1.15
N ALA A 580 22.66 -14.00 -1.83
CA ALA A 580 21.31 -14.44 -1.54
C ALA A 580 21.18 -15.98 -1.54
N ALA A 581 21.66 -16.63 -2.60
CA ALA A 581 21.63 -18.08 -2.73
C ALA A 581 22.54 -18.81 -1.72
N THR A 582 23.69 -18.21 -1.39
CA THR A 582 24.63 -18.78 -0.40
C THR A 582 24.23 -18.53 1.05
N ALA A 583 23.48 -17.47 1.34
CA ALA A 583 22.98 -17.13 2.69
C ALA A 583 21.62 -17.76 3.03
N GLY A 584 20.96 -18.43 2.09
CA GLY A 584 19.78 -19.26 2.33
C GLY A 584 18.47 -18.49 2.52
N LEU A 585 18.13 -17.58 1.60
CA LEU A 585 16.85 -16.86 1.58
C LEU A 585 15.60 -17.76 1.70
N GLY A 586 15.63 -18.98 1.15
CA GLY A 586 14.55 -19.95 1.34
C GLY A 586 14.29 -20.32 2.82
N ALA A 587 15.31 -20.20 3.68
CA ALA A 587 15.16 -20.39 5.12
C ALA A 587 14.46 -19.19 5.81
N ILE A 588 14.50 -18.00 5.20
CA ILE A 588 13.77 -16.81 5.69
C ILE A 588 12.27 -17.00 5.43
N ALA A 589 11.88 -17.40 4.21
CA ALA A 589 10.49 -17.74 3.88
C ALA A 589 9.93 -18.82 4.81
N THR A 590 10.71 -19.89 4.99
CA THR A 590 10.44 -20.98 5.94
C THR A 590 10.14 -20.44 7.35
N THR A 591 10.95 -19.49 7.83
CA THR A 591 10.82 -18.92 9.17
C THR A 591 9.60 -18.01 9.29
N ILE A 592 9.29 -17.22 8.26
CA ILE A 592 8.09 -16.39 8.21
C ILE A 592 6.83 -17.26 8.32
N ALA A 593 6.79 -18.38 7.58
CA ALA A 593 5.71 -19.34 7.64
C ALA A 593 5.60 -20.03 9.02
N ILE A 594 6.71 -20.53 9.57
CA ILE A 594 6.75 -21.22 10.87
C ILE A 594 6.35 -20.31 12.03
N ALA A 595 6.74 -19.04 12.00
CA ALA A 595 6.38 -18.10 13.07
C ALA A 595 4.88 -17.75 13.09
N GLY A 596 4.07 -18.28 12.15
CA GLY A 596 2.65 -17.99 12.04
C GLY A 596 2.37 -16.50 11.83
N LEU A 597 3.33 -15.79 11.22
CA LEU A 597 3.27 -14.36 10.97
C LEU A 597 2.32 -14.09 9.81
N ALA A 598 1.01 -14.27 10.03
CA ALA A 598 -0.06 -13.80 9.17
C ALA A 598 -0.23 -12.26 9.23
N ALA A 599 0.86 -11.52 9.46
CA ALA A 599 0.90 -10.07 9.42
C ALA A 599 1.55 -9.68 8.10
N ASN A 600 0.73 -9.24 7.15
CA ASN A 600 1.07 -8.89 5.76
C ASN A 600 2.44 -8.20 5.61
N ALA A 601 2.84 -7.33 6.55
CA ALA A 601 4.11 -6.62 6.50
C ALA A 601 5.37 -7.48 6.30
N ALA A 602 5.56 -8.61 6.99
CA ALA A 602 6.82 -9.38 6.86
C ALA A 602 6.90 -10.15 5.53
N LEU A 603 5.76 -10.66 5.06
CA LEU A 603 5.62 -11.31 3.76
C LEU A 603 5.75 -10.29 2.63
N ASP A 604 5.12 -9.12 2.76
CA ASP A 604 5.20 -8.04 1.76
C ASP A 604 6.66 -7.62 1.54
N ILE A 605 7.45 -7.42 2.61
CA ILE A 605 8.87 -7.09 2.46
C ILE A 605 9.64 -8.24 1.83
N TYR A 606 9.39 -9.49 2.25
CA TYR A 606 10.04 -10.65 1.68
C TYR A 606 9.77 -10.76 0.17
N THR A 607 8.53 -10.57 -0.28
CA THR A 607 8.17 -10.61 -1.71
C THR A 607 8.85 -9.52 -2.51
N ILE A 608 8.96 -8.30 -1.97
CA ILE A 608 9.69 -7.20 -2.62
C ILE A 608 11.18 -7.53 -2.75
N VAL A 609 11.77 -8.08 -1.69
CA VAL A 609 13.21 -8.35 -1.63
C VAL A 609 13.61 -9.59 -2.44
N GLU A 610 12.72 -10.58 -2.55
CA GLU A 610 12.92 -11.75 -3.39
C GLU A 610 12.77 -11.44 -4.88
N ASP A 611 11.96 -10.43 -5.24
CA ASP A 611 11.79 -9.99 -6.62
C ASP A 611 12.94 -9.05 -7.05
N PRO A 612 13.91 -9.53 -7.86
CA PRO A 612 15.03 -8.69 -8.32
C PRO A 612 14.59 -7.56 -9.24
N ASP A 613 13.41 -7.66 -9.87
CA ASP A 613 12.85 -6.66 -10.78
C ASP A 613 12.01 -5.61 -10.05
N SER A 614 11.75 -5.80 -8.75
CA SER A 614 11.06 -4.80 -7.94
C SER A 614 11.84 -3.48 -7.93
N ALA A 615 11.14 -2.34 -7.91
CA ALA A 615 11.78 -1.04 -7.93
C ALA A 615 12.88 -0.85 -6.84
N PRO A 616 12.72 -1.37 -5.60
CA PRO A 616 13.77 -1.29 -4.58
C PRO A 616 15.00 -2.11 -4.92
N MET A 617 14.81 -3.33 -5.40
CA MET A 617 15.90 -4.22 -5.74
C MET A 617 16.63 -3.76 -7.00
N ALA A 618 15.91 -3.25 -8.00
CA ALA A 618 16.48 -2.65 -9.19
C ALA A 618 17.31 -1.40 -8.84
N ALA A 619 16.81 -0.51 -7.98
CA ALA A 619 17.51 0.71 -7.57
C ALA A 619 18.82 0.40 -6.83
N LEU A 620 18.78 -0.56 -5.90
CA LEU A 620 19.95 -1.01 -5.14
C LEU A 620 20.92 -1.83 -6.02
N GLY A 621 20.37 -2.60 -6.96
CA GLY A 621 21.08 -3.31 -8.02
C GLY A 621 21.94 -2.38 -8.86
N LEU A 622 21.34 -1.29 -9.35
CA LEU A 622 22.05 -0.23 -10.07
C LEU A 622 23.05 0.51 -9.18
N LEU A 623 22.75 0.73 -7.89
CA LEU A 623 23.65 1.44 -6.99
C LEU A 623 24.93 0.66 -6.67
N PHE A 624 24.82 -0.65 -6.45
CA PHE A 624 25.92 -1.49 -5.96
C PHE A 624 26.48 -2.46 -6.99
N GLY A 625 25.83 -2.60 -8.15
CA GLY A 625 26.23 -3.55 -9.19
C GLY A 625 25.96 -5.00 -8.79
N ILE A 626 24.77 -5.24 -8.23
CA ILE A 626 24.34 -6.53 -7.67
C ILE A 626 23.10 -7.03 -8.43
N GLY A 627 22.82 -8.33 -8.37
CA GLY A 627 21.65 -8.93 -9.04
C GLY A 627 21.75 -8.97 -10.57
N GLY A 628 22.97 -9.04 -11.13
CA GLY A 628 23.18 -9.04 -12.58
C GLY A 628 23.15 -7.65 -13.23
N LEU A 629 22.78 -6.62 -12.46
CA LEU A 629 22.85 -5.22 -12.88
C LEU A 629 24.28 -4.68 -12.67
N GLY A 630 24.79 -3.95 -13.65
CA GLY A 630 26.06 -3.24 -13.50
C GLY A 630 25.88 -2.00 -12.63
N ALA A 631 26.82 -1.73 -11.72
CA ALA A 631 26.78 -0.50 -10.95
C ALA A 631 26.79 0.70 -11.90
N VAL A 632 25.83 1.60 -11.77
CA VAL A 632 25.85 2.86 -12.51
C VAL A 632 27.05 3.68 -12.06
N ALA A 633 27.54 4.54 -12.95
CA ALA A 633 28.55 5.51 -12.57
C ALA A 633 27.98 6.44 -11.49
N ARG A 634 28.87 6.93 -10.62
CA ARG A 634 28.55 7.96 -9.62
C ARG A 634 28.54 9.33 -10.29
N ASP A 635 27.64 9.48 -11.26
CA ASP A 635 27.40 10.69 -12.05
C ASP A 635 25.90 11.04 -12.05
N ALA A 636 25.56 12.19 -12.63
CA ALA A 636 24.20 12.71 -12.66
C ALA A 636 23.22 11.72 -13.31
N GLU A 637 23.57 11.15 -14.47
CA GLU A 637 22.72 10.21 -15.19
C GLU A 637 22.50 8.90 -14.41
N GLY A 638 23.56 8.38 -13.78
CA GLY A 638 23.49 7.17 -12.97
C GLY A 638 22.59 7.33 -11.76
N LEU A 639 22.77 8.40 -10.98
CA LEU A 639 21.95 8.64 -9.79
C LEU A 639 20.51 9.04 -10.14
N ALA A 640 20.28 9.75 -11.24
CA ALA A 640 18.93 10.04 -11.73
C ALA A 640 18.13 8.77 -12.06
N LYS A 641 18.78 7.75 -12.65
CA LYS A 641 18.13 6.44 -12.91
C LYS A 641 17.68 5.74 -11.61
N ILE A 642 18.52 5.80 -10.56
CA ILE A 642 18.19 5.23 -9.25
C ILE A 642 17.05 6.03 -8.60
N ALA A 643 17.12 7.37 -8.65
CA ALA A 643 16.08 8.25 -8.13
C ALA A 643 14.73 8.05 -8.85
N ALA A 644 14.74 7.84 -10.16
CA ALA A 644 13.54 7.54 -10.93
C ALA A 644 12.85 6.26 -10.43
N LEU A 645 13.60 5.18 -10.20
CA LEU A 645 13.07 3.95 -9.61
C LEU A 645 12.51 4.16 -8.19
N ARG A 646 13.14 5.04 -7.40
CA ARG A 646 12.60 5.43 -6.10
C ARG A 646 11.25 6.12 -6.23
N ARG A 647 11.09 7.03 -7.20
CA ARG A 647 9.86 7.79 -7.43
C ARG A 647 8.71 6.93 -7.96
N THR A 648 9.00 5.81 -8.64
CA THR A 648 7.97 4.87 -9.10
C THR A 648 7.40 3.99 -7.99
N MET A 649 8.02 3.97 -6.81
CA MET A 649 7.51 3.20 -5.68
C MET A 649 6.20 3.80 -5.15
N SER A 650 5.21 2.95 -4.98
CA SER A 650 3.99 3.26 -4.28
C SER A 650 4.25 3.55 -2.79
N GLY A 651 3.40 4.36 -2.16
CA GLY A 651 3.48 4.59 -0.70
C GLY A 651 3.42 3.29 0.11
N SER A 652 2.67 2.29 -0.37
CA SER A 652 2.63 0.96 0.22
C SER A 652 3.97 0.23 0.15
N GLU A 653 4.68 0.30 -0.97
CA GLU A 653 6.02 -0.30 -1.11
C GLU A 653 7.06 0.39 -0.22
N VAL A 654 6.92 1.70 -0.02
CA VAL A 654 7.78 2.44 0.92
C VAL A 654 7.53 2.01 2.36
N VAL A 655 6.26 1.96 2.75
CA VAL A 655 5.84 1.57 4.10
C VAL A 655 6.22 0.12 4.40
N SER A 656 6.12 -0.77 3.40
CA SER A 656 6.54 -2.17 3.59
C SER A 656 8.01 -2.23 3.93
N LEU A 657 8.91 -1.56 3.19
CA LEU A 657 10.37 -1.58 3.44
C LEU A 657 10.75 -1.20 4.88
N GLY A 658 9.89 -0.44 5.56
CA GLY A 658 9.78 -0.41 7.01
C GLY A 658 9.71 1.00 7.59
N ALA A 659 9.46 1.10 8.90
CA ALA A 659 9.10 2.36 9.53
C ALA A 659 10.18 3.45 9.40
N THR A 660 11.46 3.08 9.47
CA THR A 660 12.57 4.02 9.30
C THR A 660 12.64 4.55 7.86
N VAL A 661 12.37 3.68 6.88
CA VAL A 661 12.35 4.08 5.45
C VAL A 661 11.19 5.03 5.16
N ASP A 662 10.03 4.79 5.76
CA ASP A 662 8.86 5.66 5.64
C ASP A 662 9.07 7.03 6.30
N GLU A 663 9.60 7.04 7.53
CA GLU A 663 9.90 8.27 8.28
C GLU A 663 10.93 9.15 7.56
N ASP A 664 12.06 8.56 7.15
CA ASP A 664 13.08 9.27 6.39
C ASP A 664 12.54 9.78 5.06
N ALA A 665 11.74 8.98 4.35
CA ALA A 665 11.10 9.40 3.10
C ALA A 665 10.16 10.59 3.29
N ALA A 666 9.37 10.61 4.37
CA ALA A 666 8.49 11.72 4.69
C ALA A 666 9.28 12.99 5.03
N LEU A 667 10.37 12.88 5.82
CA LEU A 667 11.24 14.00 6.17
C LEU A 667 11.98 14.55 4.94
N ILE A 668 12.50 13.66 4.09
CA ILE A 668 13.14 14.03 2.81
C ILE A 668 12.14 14.77 1.93
N GLN A 669 10.94 14.25 1.76
CA GLN A 669 9.90 14.95 1.00
C GLN A 669 9.55 16.31 1.63
N ARG A 670 9.54 16.42 2.95
CA ARG A 670 9.29 17.70 3.64
C ARG A 670 10.40 18.71 3.37
N ILE A 671 11.66 18.28 3.32
CA ILE A 671 12.82 19.12 3.01
C ILE A 671 12.82 19.50 1.53
N THR A 672 12.62 18.54 0.63
CA THR A 672 12.68 18.76 -0.82
C THR A 672 11.47 19.55 -1.34
N LYS A 673 10.32 19.46 -0.67
CA LYS A 673 9.10 20.23 -0.98
C LYS A 673 8.98 21.51 -0.15
N SER A 674 9.91 21.81 0.75
CA SER A 674 9.90 23.09 1.46
C SER A 674 10.09 24.21 0.43
N CYS A 675 9.08 25.08 0.33
CA CYS A 675 9.06 26.15 -0.65
C CYS A 675 10.26 27.08 -0.43
N ALA A 676 11.21 27.10 -1.37
CA ALA A 676 12.15 28.19 -1.48
C ALA A 676 11.38 29.49 -1.73
N ARG A 677 11.89 30.56 -1.14
CA ARG A 677 11.27 31.88 -1.14
C ARG A 677 11.46 32.62 -2.45
#